data_AF-A0A8H5KCC4-F1
#
_entry.id   AF-A0A8H5KCC4-F1
#
_cell.length_a   1.000
_cell.length_b   1.000
_cell.length_c   1.000
_cell.angle_alpha   90.00
_cell.angle_beta   90.00
_cell.angle_gamma   90.00
#
_symmetry.space_group_name_H-M   'P 1'
#
loop_
_entity.id
_entity.type
_entity.pdbx_description
1 polymer ?
#
loop_
_entity_poly.entity_id
_entity_poly.type
_entity_poly.pdbx_seq_one_letter_code
_entity_poly.pdbx_strand_id
1 'polypeptide(L)'
;MAVSSLVVFSTGTYYATSRITRSTYYCFELLESKRSTLALQCMGLVLDAIIVILLWRLLAWSRTAKLRLRTLGTVLTLSSISMSLVWVGSRLSRGSSVLHAGFGFLYGFDIIVDSVAFAALMISATFWVCETSPLTPSAIITFLVGTAKACHSIFNYGDYLHPTRLDEITPLYFIAFGMIIFTYTHGIQSVIFIRRFVLMALLVGLVAGTTVFIAKSDPQTFKRHPVNDFIYRANIRQDRWMQEASTSGSLPIAHKIYKERHEGRDPPPAFADWYDLAKDTVVIDKFDQIDQDLAPFRAIPPNKLRQRASILSQMPGIHTIGIKDGSASRLPEVTGRDAEVLDSLVVTINKFAKFLPDMLFPVNLGITPRILPSWETANGHNRADLTPIVNLISKREAKEDDADQVREARSAETPVAVPLPALPDYPQTKEPSLTSPANYRQMQVEACPPGSRTRTNPHWNIGEFCADCVRRHSKAQLMVNWERSLQYCFQPDLKYLHGMSLSSPHAEPIRDLLPLFGFSKSEPFNDILIPLPQEDDDRLDIGWNFDRRYDAMFWRGQTDNGVISDQALRGNHKFRLLHMLGNQNPEDKVSMVLPTARDPSVYRHEKVPITEANLVLPSSVGMNNYTGCIGPNCELLHQTYPIVNEAQDQEPLEYRYILLLDKDYGPSPDLLRVLRSKSVPFISTIFRTWYSDRLIPWLHFVPIDMRYQGLHTTLTYFTGTQKKAYLNGRDTGMKGLAKDGAWIAQQGAKWANQALGEKDKEVYLFRLLLEWGRLVDDKRDEIGTSKNDKGELVSSPWTKNQKW
;
A
#
# COMPACT_ATOMS: atom_id res chain seq x y z
N MET A 1 5.22 21.03 -46.80
CA MET A 1 6.40 21.57 -46.11
C MET A 1 6.04 22.16 -44.75
N ALA A 2 5.36 23.31 -44.65
CA ALA A 2 5.01 23.94 -43.37
C ALA A 2 4.10 23.08 -42.44
N VAL A 3 3.01 22.52 -42.98
CA VAL A 3 2.15 21.59 -42.23
C VAL A 3 2.90 20.31 -41.87
N SER A 4 3.73 19.82 -42.80
CA SER A 4 4.55 18.63 -42.62
C SER A 4 5.54 18.78 -41.46
N SER A 5 6.19 19.94 -41.30
CA SER A 5 7.08 20.20 -40.16
C SER A 5 6.36 20.17 -38.82
N LEU A 6 5.14 20.73 -38.76
CA LEU A 6 4.31 20.71 -37.56
C LEU A 6 3.95 19.29 -37.14
N VAL A 7 3.52 18.47 -38.10
CA VAL A 7 3.23 17.06 -37.84
C VAL A 7 4.48 16.34 -37.33
N VAL A 8 5.64 16.53 -37.97
CA VAL A 8 6.87 15.82 -37.63
C VAL A 8 7.33 16.06 -36.19
N PHE A 9 7.50 17.31 -35.74
CA PHE A 9 7.96 17.54 -34.36
C PHE A 9 6.85 17.27 -33.32
N SER A 10 5.57 17.42 -33.69
CA SER A 10 4.45 17.08 -32.79
C SER A 10 4.35 15.56 -32.59
N THR A 11 4.57 14.77 -33.65
CA THR A 11 4.68 13.30 -33.55
C THR A 11 5.90 12.90 -32.72
N GLY A 12 7.04 13.57 -32.90
CA GLY A 12 8.21 13.36 -32.04
C GLY A 12 7.91 13.67 -30.57
N THR A 13 7.23 14.78 -30.30
CA THR A 13 6.80 15.16 -28.94
C THR A 13 5.82 14.16 -28.36
N TYR A 14 4.83 13.71 -29.15
CA TYR A 14 3.90 12.66 -28.76
C TYR A 14 4.63 11.38 -28.40
N TYR A 15 5.61 10.93 -29.19
CA TYR A 15 6.39 9.74 -28.83
C TYR A 15 7.23 9.95 -27.58
N ALA A 16 7.80 11.14 -27.36
CA ALA A 16 8.54 11.45 -26.13
C ALA A 16 7.64 11.46 -24.89
N THR A 17 6.36 11.83 -25.02
CA THR A 17 5.42 11.94 -23.89
C THR A 17 4.56 10.68 -23.66
N SER A 18 4.28 9.91 -24.71
CA SER A 18 3.41 8.73 -24.65
C SER A 18 4.11 7.43 -24.24
N ARG A 19 5.45 7.38 -24.29
CA ARG A 19 6.26 6.23 -23.89
C ARG A 19 6.43 6.12 -22.37
N ILE A 20 5.38 6.37 -21.62
CA ILE A 20 5.33 6.14 -20.18
C ILE A 20 5.03 4.67 -19.90
N THR A 21 5.62 4.13 -18.83
CA THR A 21 5.19 2.83 -18.33
C THR A 21 3.84 3.01 -17.65
N ARG A 22 2.81 2.31 -18.15
CA ARG A 22 1.46 2.40 -17.60
C ARG A 22 1.39 1.78 -16.22
N SER A 23 0.55 2.36 -15.38
CA SER A 23 0.12 1.75 -14.12
C SER A 23 -0.74 0.52 -14.41
N THR A 24 -0.85 -0.36 -13.41
CA THR A 24 -1.82 -1.46 -13.41
C THR A 24 -3.27 -1.01 -13.16
N TYR A 25 -3.51 0.28 -12.88
CA TYR A 25 -4.86 0.84 -12.85
C TYR A 25 -5.42 0.83 -14.28
N TYR A 26 -6.49 0.08 -14.50
CA TYR A 26 -6.98 -0.20 -15.85
C TYR A 26 -8.36 0.42 -16.13
N CYS A 27 -8.67 0.57 -17.40
CA CYS A 27 -9.96 1.02 -17.90
C CYS A 27 -10.87 -0.18 -18.16
N PHE A 28 -12.15 -0.09 -17.80
CA PHE A 28 -13.08 -1.20 -17.91
C PHE A 28 -13.88 -1.10 -19.22
N GLU A 29 -13.54 -1.91 -20.22
CA GLU A 29 -14.08 -1.78 -21.60
C GLU A 29 -15.61 -1.91 -21.68
N LEU A 30 -16.24 -2.69 -20.79
CA LEU A 30 -17.69 -2.84 -20.75
C LEU A 30 -18.43 -1.57 -20.29
N LEU A 31 -17.75 -0.67 -19.55
CA LEU A 31 -18.30 0.62 -19.14
C LEU A 31 -17.82 1.76 -20.05
N GLU A 32 -16.59 1.66 -20.54
CA GLU A 32 -15.89 2.74 -21.20
C GLU A 32 -15.72 2.46 -22.69
N SER A 33 -16.48 3.19 -23.52
CA SER A 33 -16.31 3.12 -24.96
C SER A 33 -15.09 3.93 -25.41
N LYS A 34 -14.02 3.24 -25.83
CA LYS A 34 -12.84 3.86 -26.46
C LYS A 34 -13.21 4.83 -27.58
N ARG A 35 -14.24 4.50 -28.38
CA ARG A 35 -14.73 5.36 -29.47
C ARG A 35 -15.36 6.64 -28.95
N SER A 36 -16.20 6.54 -27.91
CA SER A 36 -16.82 7.71 -27.28
C SER A 36 -15.76 8.60 -26.63
N THR A 37 -14.83 8.01 -25.88
CA THR A 37 -13.72 8.76 -25.25
C THR A 37 -12.87 9.47 -26.30
N LEU A 38 -12.50 8.80 -27.39
CA LEU A 38 -11.74 9.40 -28.48
C LEU A 38 -12.53 10.49 -29.20
N ALA A 39 -13.84 10.28 -29.44
CA ALA A 39 -14.71 11.29 -30.04
C ALA A 39 -14.83 12.53 -29.15
N LEU A 40 -15.02 12.35 -27.83
CA LEU A 40 -15.05 13.44 -26.86
C LEU A 40 -13.70 14.16 -26.76
N GLN A 41 -12.58 13.44 -26.83
CA GLN A 41 -11.25 14.04 -26.87
C GLN A 41 -11.02 14.84 -28.15
N CYS A 42 -11.41 14.33 -29.31
CA CYS A 42 -11.36 15.06 -30.57
C CYS A 42 -12.27 16.30 -30.55
N MET A 43 -13.48 16.17 -30.02
CA MET A 43 -14.40 17.29 -29.85
C MET A 43 -13.82 18.34 -28.89
N GLY A 44 -13.26 17.91 -27.77
CA GLY A 44 -12.57 18.76 -26.81
C GLY A 44 -11.41 19.52 -27.47
N LEU A 45 -10.57 18.82 -28.25
CA LEU A 45 -9.47 19.45 -28.99
C LEU A 45 -9.96 20.52 -29.98
N VAL A 46 -11.06 20.25 -30.70
CA VAL A 46 -11.67 21.22 -31.61
C VAL A 46 -12.21 22.43 -30.84
N LEU A 47 -12.89 22.20 -29.71
CA LEU A 47 -13.39 23.26 -28.85
C LEU A 47 -12.26 24.11 -28.26
N ASP A 48 -11.17 23.49 -27.79
CA ASP A 48 -9.98 24.18 -27.29
C ASP A 48 -9.36 25.06 -28.38
N ALA A 49 -9.24 24.54 -29.60
CA ALA A 49 -8.76 25.31 -30.73
C ALA A 49 -9.67 26.52 -31.04
N ILE A 50 -10.99 26.32 -31.03
CA ILE A 50 -11.97 27.41 -31.22
C ILE A 50 -11.82 28.46 -30.12
N ILE A 51 -11.73 28.05 -28.85
CA ILE A 51 -11.57 28.95 -27.70
C ILE A 51 -10.30 29.79 -27.86
N VAL A 52 -9.16 29.15 -28.18
CA VAL A 52 -7.88 29.85 -28.37
C VAL A 52 -7.95 30.85 -29.53
N ILE A 53 -8.58 30.47 -30.65
CA ILE A 53 -8.73 31.35 -31.82
C ILE A 53 -9.66 32.54 -31.52
N LEU A 54 -10.79 32.31 -30.85
CA LEU A 54 -11.73 33.36 -30.47
C LEU A 54 -11.10 34.33 -29.46
N LEU A 55 -10.41 33.80 -28.45
CA LEU A 55 -9.68 34.59 -27.47
C LEU A 55 -8.60 35.45 -28.15
N TRP A 56 -7.81 34.86 -29.05
CA TRP A 56 -6.84 35.61 -29.85
C TRP A 56 -7.50 36.71 -30.68
N ARG A 57 -8.62 36.43 -31.38
CA ARG A 57 -9.33 37.44 -32.17
C ARG A 57 -9.84 38.62 -31.32
N LEU A 58 -10.40 38.32 -30.15
CA LEU A 58 -10.89 39.35 -29.20
C LEU A 58 -9.75 40.23 -28.70
N LEU A 59 -8.59 39.63 -28.40
CA LEU A 59 -7.45 40.35 -27.83
C LEU A 59 -6.63 41.08 -28.88
N ALA A 60 -6.45 40.52 -30.07
CA ALA A 60 -5.75 41.15 -31.18
C ALA A 60 -6.41 42.47 -31.60
N TRP A 61 -7.74 42.57 -31.48
CA TRP A 61 -8.48 43.79 -31.84
C TRP A 61 -8.33 44.93 -30.82
N SER A 62 -7.84 44.63 -29.62
CA SER A 62 -7.64 45.64 -28.58
C SER A 62 -6.30 46.39 -28.75
N ARG A 63 -6.39 47.72 -28.76
CA ARG A 63 -5.27 48.62 -29.16
C ARG A 63 -4.23 48.88 -28.07
N THR A 64 -4.55 48.67 -26.79
CA THR A 64 -3.62 48.95 -25.67
C THR A 64 -3.43 47.72 -24.78
N ALA A 65 -2.23 47.60 -24.20
CA ALA A 65 -1.92 46.53 -23.25
C ALA A 65 -2.86 46.53 -22.03
N LYS A 66 -3.27 47.71 -21.57
CA LYS A 66 -4.27 47.88 -20.50
C LYS A 66 -5.63 47.29 -20.88
N LEU A 67 -6.06 47.50 -22.12
CA LEU A 67 -7.33 46.95 -22.60
C LEU A 67 -7.25 45.42 -22.76
N ARG A 68 -6.14 44.90 -23.29
CA ARG A 68 -5.86 43.45 -23.40
C ARG A 68 -5.93 42.74 -22.05
N LEU A 69 -5.26 43.30 -21.04
CA LEU A 69 -5.22 42.70 -19.71
C LEU A 69 -6.60 42.77 -19.03
N ARG A 70 -7.34 43.86 -19.23
CA ARG A 70 -8.72 44.00 -18.72
C ARG A 70 -9.66 42.99 -19.37
N THR A 71 -9.62 42.82 -20.69
CA THR A 71 -10.47 41.86 -21.39
C THR A 71 -10.11 40.42 -21.04
N LEU A 72 -8.83 40.07 -20.97
CA LEU A 72 -8.36 38.76 -20.49
C LEU A 72 -8.84 38.49 -19.07
N GLY A 73 -8.67 39.45 -18.16
CA GLY A 73 -9.14 39.34 -16.78
C GLY A 73 -10.64 39.12 -16.69
N THR A 74 -11.45 39.88 -17.43
CA THR A 74 -12.91 39.71 -17.47
C THR A 74 -13.33 38.35 -18.02
N VAL A 75 -12.66 37.85 -19.07
CA VAL A 75 -12.96 36.51 -19.62
C VAL A 75 -12.66 35.43 -18.58
N LEU A 76 -11.48 35.48 -17.95
CA LEU A 76 -11.07 34.50 -16.95
C LEU A 76 -11.99 34.51 -15.71
N THR A 77 -12.42 35.68 -15.24
CA THR A 77 -13.35 35.77 -14.10
C THR A 77 -14.74 35.24 -14.46
N LEU A 78 -15.27 35.58 -15.64
CA LEU A 78 -16.55 35.03 -16.12
C LEU A 78 -16.49 33.51 -16.28
N SER A 79 -15.41 32.97 -16.87
CA SER A 79 -15.19 31.53 -16.96
C SER A 79 -15.11 30.88 -15.58
N SER A 80 -14.41 31.50 -14.62
CA SER A 80 -14.33 31.02 -13.24
C SER A 80 -15.68 31.00 -12.55
N ILE A 81 -16.50 32.05 -12.70
CA ILE A 81 -17.85 32.12 -12.13
C ILE A 81 -18.74 31.05 -12.75
N SER A 82 -18.70 30.90 -14.08
CA SER A 82 -19.48 29.87 -14.79
C SER A 82 -19.12 28.47 -14.32
N MET A 83 -17.83 28.14 -14.23
CA MET A 83 -17.39 26.84 -13.71
C MET A 83 -17.75 26.64 -12.24
N SER A 84 -17.68 27.69 -11.43
CA SER A 84 -18.10 27.64 -10.02
C SER A 84 -19.59 27.35 -9.90
N LEU A 85 -20.43 27.96 -10.73
CA LEU A 85 -21.87 27.69 -10.77
C LEU A 85 -22.18 26.26 -11.21
N VAL A 86 -21.50 25.75 -12.25
CA VAL A 86 -21.63 24.35 -12.68
C VAL A 86 -21.20 23.40 -11.56
N TRP A 87 -20.08 23.70 -10.89
CA TRP A 87 -19.59 22.90 -9.78
C TRP A 87 -20.57 22.88 -8.61
N VAL A 88 -21.07 24.05 -8.18
CA VAL A 88 -22.09 24.17 -7.12
C VAL A 88 -23.38 23.45 -7.52
N GLY A 89 -23.86 23.64 -8.75
CA GLY A 89 -25.05 22.97 -9.27
C GLY A 89 -24.92 21.45 -9.27
N SER A 90 -23.76 20.93 -9.70
CA SER A 90 -23.47 19.49 -9.70
C SER A 90 -23.35 18.90 -8.29
N ARG A 91 -22.86 19.69 -7.33
CA ARG A 91 -22.78 19.32 -5.91
C ARG A 91 -24.16 19.26 -5.27
N LEU A 92 -25.00 20.25 -5.54
CA LEU A 92 -26.38 20.30 -5.09
C LEU A 92 -27.20 19.12 -5.65
N SER A 93 -27.05 18.80 -6.93
CA SER A 93 -27.76 17.67 -7.56
C SER A 93 -27.30 16.30 -7.03
N ARG A 94 -26.07 16.19 -6.53
CA ARG A 94 -25.51 14.94 -5.98
C ARG A 94 -25.75 14.74 -4.47
N GLY A 95 -26.44 15.67 -3.80
CA GLY A 95 -26.79 15.53 -2.38
C GLY A 95 -25.61 15.51 -1.40
N SER A 96 -24.40 15.89 -1.83
CA SER A 96 -23.22 15.89 -0.95
C SER A 96 -23.21 17.14 -0.07
N SER A 97 -23.62 17.02 1.19
CA SER A 97 -23.73 18.12 2.16
C SER A 97 -22.41 18.53 2.82
N VAL A 98 -21.30 17.84 2.55
CA VAL A 98 -20.05 18.05 3.29
C VAL A 98 -19.02 18.85 2.48
N LEU A 99 -18.79 20.08 2.92
CA LEU A 99 -17.70 20.97 2.53
C LEU A 99 -16.51 20.74 3.46
N HIS A 100 -15.67 19.75 3.16
CA HIS A 100 -14.35 19.65 3.80
C HIS A 100 -13.39 20.63 3.13
N ALA A 101 -13.40 21.87 3.61
CA ALA A 101 -12.36 22.86 3.31
C ALA A 101 -11.23 22.73 4.34
N GLY A 102 -10.55 21.59 4.35
CA GLY A 102 -9.29 21.43 5.10
C GLY A 102 -8.18 22.20 4.40
N PHE A 103 -8.10 23.51 4.61
CA PHE A 103 -7.03 24.35 4.06
C PHE A 103 -5.76 24.17 4.90
N GLY A 104 -4.93 23.18 4.54
CA GLY A 104 -3.58 23.08 5.08
C GLY A 104 -2.73 24.28 4.60
N PHE A 105 -1.97 24.91 5.50
CA PHE A 105 -1.15 26.10 5.16
C PHE A 105 -0.16 25.84 4.00
N LEU A 106 0.44 24.64 3.96
CA LEU A 106 1.34 24.21 2.87
C LEU A 106 0.59 24.11 1.53
N TYR A 107 -0.59 23.48 1.54
CA TYR A 107 -1.44 23.37 0.34
C TYR A 107 -1.95 24.75 -0.12
N GLY A 108 -2.27 25.64 0.81
CA GLY A 108 -2.63 27.03 0.51
C GLY A 108 -1.48 27.83 -0.11
N PHE A 109 -0.25 27.63 0.37
CA PHE A 109 0.94 28.26 -0.21
C PHE A 109 1.20 27.75 -1.62
N ASP A 110 1.15 26.43 -1.84
CA ASP A 110 1.31 25.83 -3.17
C ASP A 110 0.24 26.34 -4.14
N ILE A 111 -1.04 26.39 -3.71
CA ILE A 111 -2.11 26.98 -4.52
C ILE A 111 -1.77 28.42 -4.92
N ILE A 112 -1.29 29.25 -3.98
CA ILE A 112 -0.97 30.65 -4.29
C ILE A 112 0.19 30.74 -5.26
N VAL A 113 1.29 30.01 -4.99
CA VAL A 113 2.48 30.02 -5.84
C VAL A 113 2.14 29.51 -7.24
N ASP A 114 1.45 28.38 -7.35
CA ASP A 114 1.03 27.80 -8.63
C ASP A 114 0.04 28.72 -9.35
N SER A 115 -0.88 29.37 -8.64
CA SER A 115 -1.81 30.34 -9.22
C SER A 115 -1.08 31.57 -9.75
N VAL A 116 -0.08 32.08 -9.03
CA VAL A 116 0.74 33.22 -9.48
C VAL A 116 1.59 32.81 -10.69
N ALA A 117 2.22 31.64 -10.66
CA ALA A 117 3.01 31.11 -11.77
C ALA A 117 2.14 30.89 -13.02
N PHE A 118 0.96 30.29 -12.86
CA PHE A 118 -0.01 30.09 -13.93
C PHE A 118 -0.53 31.42 -14.47
N ALA A 119 -0.86 32.38 -13.62
CA ALA A 119 -1.29 33.71 -14.05
C ALA A 119 -0.19 34.41 -14.85
N ALA A 120 1.06 34.37 -14.38
CA ALA A 120 2.21 34.92 -15.11
C ALA A 120 2.36 34.24 -16.48
N LEU A 121 2.31 32.90 -16.53
CA LEU A 121 2.39 32.13 -17.77
C LEU A 121 1.25 32.48 -18.74
N MET A 122 0.01 32.55 -18.25
CA MET A 122 -1.15 32.88 -19.08
C MET A 122 -1.08 34.31 -19.62
N ILE A 123 -0.67 35.29 -18.79
CA ILE A 123 -0.48 36.67 -19.23
C ILE A 123 0.62 36.73 -20.29
N SER A 124 1.80 36.18 -20.01
CA SER A 124 2.93 36.18 -20.95
C SER A 124 2.59 35.47 -22.26
N ALA A 125 1.97 34.29 -22.21
CA ALA A 125 1.53 33.55 -23.38
C ALA A 125 0.50 34.34 -24.20
N THR A 126 -0.43 35.02 -23.52
CA THR A 126 -1.44 35.84 -24.19
C THR A 126 -0.84 37.00 -24.95
N PHE A 127 0.10 37.74 -24.35
CA PHE A 127 0.82 38.82 -25.03
C PHE A 127 1.60 38.29 -26.22
N TRP A 128 2.28 37.15 -26.05
CA TRP A 128 3.03 36.51 -27.12
C TRP A 128 2.16 36.06 -28.31
N VAL A 129 0.98 35.48 -28.02
CA VAL A 129 -0.01 35.10 -29.03
C VAL A 129 -0.57 36.32 -29.77
N CYS A 130 -0.75 37.46 -29.09
CA CYS A 130 -1.26 38.70 -29.70
C CYS A 130 -0.24 39.38 -30.62
N GLU A 131 1.06 39.27 -30.33
CA GLU A 131 2.12 39.86 -31.17
C GLU A 131 2.46 39.00 -32.38
N THR A 132 2.20 37.69 -32.29
CA THR A 132 2.53 36.73 -33.35
C THR A 132 1.27 36.08 -33.92
N SER A 133 1.04 34.82 -33.58
CA SER A 133 -0.15 34.04 -33.89
C SER A 133 -0.24 32.90 -32.87
N PRO A 134 -1.41 32.29 -32.62
CA PRO A 134 -1.51 31.17 -31.67
C PRO A 134 -0.64 29.95 -32.06
N LEU A 135 -0.28 29.82 -33.34
CA LEU A 135 0.54 28.73 -33.85
C LEU A 135 1.99 28.78 -33.34
N THR A 136 2.59 29.97 -33.26
CA THR A 136 4.02 30.10 -32.92
C THR A 136 4.31 29.73 -31.45
N PRO A 137 3.59 30.26 -30.45
CA PRO A 137 3.77 29.89 -29.04
C PRO A 137 3.45 28.42 -28.77
N SER A 138 2.36 27.89 -29.35
CA SER A 138 1.99 26.48 -29.17
C SER A 138 3.05 25.52 -29.74
N ALA A 139 3.58 25.81 -30.93
CA ALA A 139 4.68 25.04 -31.52
C ALA A 139 5.95 25.08 -30.66
N ILE A 140 6.32 26.25 -30.14
CA ILE A 140 7.54 26.39 -29.32
C ILE A 140 7.38 25.69 -27.98
N ILE A 141 6.22 25.81 -27.30
CA ILE A 141 5.95 25.09 -26.06
C ILE A 141 6.02 23.58 -26.30
N THR A 142 5.39 23.09 -27.37
CA THR A 142 5.39 21.67 -27.74
C THR A 142 6.83 21.18 -27.96
N PHE A 143 7.64 21.95 -28.70
CA PHE A 143 9.07 21.66 -28.88
C PHE A 143 9.85 21.60 -27.58
N LEU A 144 9.67 22.58 -26.68
CA LEU A 144 10.39 22.62 -25.41
C LEU A 144 10.05 21.42 -24.53
N VAL A 145 8.75 21.12 -24.38
CA VAL A 145 8.27 19.97 -23.60
C VAL A 145 8.77 18.66 -24.20
N GLY A 146 8.64 18.51 -25.53
CA GLY A 146 9.11 17.32 -26.24
C GLY A 146 10.62 17.12 -26.08
N THR A 147 11.41 18.18 -26.25
CA THR A 147 12.87 18.12 -26.10
C THR A 147 13.25 17.77 -24.66
N ALA A 148 12.62 18.40 -23.66
CA ALA A 148 12.88 18.10 -22.26
C ALA A 148 12.56 16.64 -21.92
N LYS A 149 11.41 16.13 -22.37
CA LYS A 149 11.01 14.73 -22.16
C LYS A 149 11.92 13.74 -22.90
N ALA A 150 12.25 14.01 -24.17
CA ALA A 150 13.18 13.18 -24.93
C ALA A 150 14.57 13.13 -24.28
N CYS A 151 15.11 14.28 -23.87
CA CYS A 151 16.37 14.32 -23.14
C CYS A 151 16.31 13.55 -21.82
N HIS A 152 15.23 13.69 -21.04
CA HIS A 152 15.05 12.94 -19.79
C HIS A 152 15.07 11.42 -20.04
N SER A 153 14.35 10.95 -21.04
CA SER A 153 14.33 9.55 -21.48
C SER A 153 15.72 9.04 -21.86
N ILE A 154 16.44 9.82 -22.67
CA ILE A 154 17.80 9.50 -23.14
C ILE A 154 18.80 9.42 -21.99
N PHE A 155 18.75 10.36 -21.04
CA PHE A 155 19.68 10.36 -19.89
C PHE A 155 19.43 9.20 -18.92
N ASN A 156 18.22 8.64 -18.92
CA ASN A 156 17.87 7.44 -18.15
C ASN A 156 17.98 6.14 -18.96
N TYR A 157 18.54 6.20 -20.18
CA TYR A 157 18.72 5.02 -21.03
C TYR A 157 19.48 3.90 -20.31
N GLY A 158 18.98 2.67 -20.45
CA GLY A 158 19.59 1.47 -19.90
C GLY A 158 19.04 1.04 -18.54
N ASP A 159 18.11 1.80 -17.97
CA ASP A 159 17.28 1.35 -16.85
C ASP A 159 16.18 0.35 -17.29
N TYR A 160 15.38 -0.13 -16.34
CA TYR A 160 14.33 -1.11 -16.59
C TYR A 160 13.05 -0.54 -17.22
N LEU A 161 12.93 0.79 -17.32
CA LEU A 161 11.82 1.52 -17.92
C LEU A 161 12.16 1.94 -19.37
N HIS A 162 13.43 2.23 -19.65
CA HIS A 162 14.01 2.74 -20.90
C HIS A 162 15.10 1.79 -21.48
N PRO A 163 14.79 0.50 -21.77
CA PRO A 163 15.81 -0.46 -22.21
C PRO A 163 16.20 -0.35 -23.68
N THR A 164 15.42 0.32 -24.54
CA THR A 164 15.52 0.23 -26.01
C THR A 164 16.10 1.50 -26.65
N ARG A 165 17.25 1.38 -27.33
CA ARG A 165 17.97 2.54 -27.93
C ARG A 165 17.14 3.37 -28.91
N LEU A 166 16.51 2.69 -29.87
CA LEU A 166 15.75 3.35 -30.94
C LEU A 166 14.55 4.09 -30.37
N ASP A 167 13.95 3.52 -29.35
CA ASP A 167 12.77 4.09 -28.71
C ASP A 167 13.04 5.41 -28.02
N GLU A 168 14.21 5.53 -27.37
CA GLU A 168 14.60 6.76 -26.67
C GLU A 168 15.11 7.85 -27.61
N ILE A 169 15.83 7.48 -28.67
CA ILE A 169 16.51 8.47 -29.52
C ILE A 169 15.61 9.04 -30.63
N THR A 170 14.73 8.21 -31.20
CA THR A 170 13.89 8.58 -32.35
C THR A 170 13.06 9.84 -32.08
N PRO A 171 12.39 10.02 -30.93
CA PRO A 171 11.62 11.23 -30.64
C PRO A 171 12.43 12.52 -30.81
N LEU A 172 13.68 12.55 -30.33
CA LEU A 172 14.54 13.73 -30.42
C LEU A 172 14.90 14.07 -31.86
N TYR A 173 15.13 13.07 -32.72
CA TYR A 173 15.35 13.29 -34.16
C TYR A 173 14.16 13.94 -34.84
N PHE A 174 12.95 13.43 -34.58
CA PHE A 174 11.71 14.01 -35.11
C PHE A 174 11.51 15.44 -34.62
N ILE A 175 11.76 15.70 -33.34
CA ILE A 175 11.62 17.03 -32.74
C ILE A 175 12.63 18.02 -33.35
N ALA A 176 13.92 17.66 -33.38
CA ALA A 176 14.97 18.53 -33.88
C ALA A 176 14.81 18.83 -35.37
N PHE A 177 14.58 17.82 -36.20
CA PHE A 177 14.41 17.99 -37.64
C PHE A 177 13.14 18.77 -37.98
N GLY A 178 12.02 18.43 -37.34
CA GLY A 178 10.76 19.13 -37.54
C GLY A 178 10.85 20.60 -37.16
N MET A 179 11.55 20.94 -36.07
CA MET A 179 11.72 22.33 -35.64
C MET A 179 12.67 23.14 -36.50
N ILE A 180 13.75 22.53 -36.99
CA ILE A 180 14.61 23.20 -37.98
C ILE A 180 13.76 23.55 -39.21
N ILE A 181 13.04 22.61 -39.80
CA ILE A 181 12.19 22.90 -40.97
C ILE A 181 11.15 23.96 -40.64
N PHE A 182 10.48 23.86 -39.48
CA PHE A 182 9.45 24.80 -39.05
C PHE A 182 9.95 26.25 -39.02
N THR A 183 11.14 26.49 -38.44
CA THR A 183 11.72 27.84 -38.36
C THR A 183 12.02 28.43 -39.75
N TYR A 184 12.44 27.61 -40.71
CA TYR A 184 12.70 28.05 -42.09
C TYR A 184 11.41 28.27 -42.88
N THR A 185 10.42 27.38 -42.76
CA THR A 185 9.17 27.48 -43.53
C THR A 185 8.26 28.60 -43.04
N HIS A 186 8.32 28.95 -41.76
CA HIS A 186 7.53 30.03 -41.15
C HIS A 186 8.29 31.36 -40.99
N GLY A 187 9.54 31.44 -41.49
CA GLY A 187 10.33 32.68 -41.46
C GLY A 187 10.71 33.17 -40.05
N ILE A 188 10.76 32.26 -39.06
CA ILE A 188 11.08 32.61 -37.68
C ILE A 188 12.58 32.88 -37.55
N GLN A 189 12.95 34.11 -37.17
CA GLN A 189 14.35 34.54 -37.10
C GLN A 189 15.04 34.18 -35.78
N SER A 190 14.29 34.07 -34.69
CA SER A 190 14.79 33.67 -33.37
C SER A 190 13.72 32.93 -32.57
N VAL A 191 14.16 32.02 -31.70
CA VAL A 191 13.34 31.31 -30.73
C VAL A 191 13.99 31.52 -29.37
N ILE A 192 13.27 32.11 -28.40
CA ILE A 192 13.79 32.39 -27.04
C ILE A 192 15.14 33.12 -27.10
N PHE A 193 15.20 34.23 -27.84
CA PHE A 193 16.41 35.05 -28.05
C PHE A 193 17.57 34.36 -28.78
N ILE A 194 17.47 33.07 -29.13
CA ILE A 194 18.48 32.34 -29.90
C ILE A 194 18.18 32.54 -31.39
N ARG A 195 19.16 33.07 -32.14
CA ARG A 195 19.03 33.22 -33.61
C ARG A 195 18.90 31.86 -34.29
N ARG A 196 18.11 31.78 -35.36
CA ARG A 196 17.78 30.52 -36.07
C ARG A 196 18.99 29.64 -36.41
N PHE A 197 20.11 30.24 -36.83
CA PHE A 197 21.33 29.48 -37.21
C PHE A 197 22.03 28.89 -35.98
N VAL A 198 22.01 29.60 -34.85
CA VAL A 198 22.53 29.11 -33.57
C VAL A 198 21.63 27.98 -33.05
N LEU A 199 20.30 28.15 -33.14
CA LEU A 199 19.35 27.11 -32.73
C LEU A 199 19.55 25.83 -33.55
N MET A 200 19.71 25.94 -34.86
CA MET A 200 20.02 24.80 -35.73
C MET A 200 21.31 24.10 -35.30
N ALA A 201 22.38 24.87 -35.05
CA ALA A 201 23.65 24.31 -34.59
C ALA A 201 23.50 23.60 -33.23
N LEU A 202 22.76 24.18 -32.29
CA LEU A 202 22.48 23.57 -30.98
C LEU A 202 21.67 22.29 -31.09
N LEU A 203 20.64 22.25 -31.95
CA LEU A 203 19.81 21.05 -32.15
C LEU A 203 20.60 19.92 -32.83
N VAL A 204 21.40 20.24 -33.84
CA VAL A 204 22.29 19.26 -34.48
C VAL A 204 23.33 18.76 -33.48
N GLY A 205 23.93 19.67 -32.68
CA GLY A 205 24.85 19.31 -31.61
C GLY A 205 24.21 18.44 -30.53
N LEU A 206 22.97 18.73 -30.14
CA LEU A 206 22.20 17.95 -29.17
C LEU A 206 21.92 16.53 -29.70
N VAL A 207 21.45 16.41 -30.94
CA VAL A 207 21.20 15.11 -31.59
C VAL A 207 22.50 14.31 -31.73
N ALA A 208 23.59 14.94 -32.17
CA ALA A 208 24.89 14.29 -32.29
C ALA A 208 25.43 13.83 -30.92
N GLY A 209 25.40 14.72 -29.92
CA GLY A 209 25.86 14.43 -28.56
C GLY A 209 25.08 13.31 -27.88
N THR A 210 23.75 13.35 -27.99
CA THR A 210 22.87 12.29 -27.44
C THR A 210 23.02 10.96 -28.19
N THR A 211 23.28 10.99 -29.51
CA THR A 211 23.59 9.78 -30.29
C THR A 211 24.91 9.15 -29.84
N VAL A 212 25.95 9.96 -29.62
CA VAL A 212 27.22 9.48 -29.07
C VAL A 212 27.04 8.94 -27.64
N PHE A 213 26.25 9.62 -26.81
CA PHE A 213 25.93 9.17 -25.46
C PHE A 213 25.27 7.79 -25.46
N ILE A 214 24.16 7.59 -26.19
CA ILE A 214 23.47 6.29 -26.26
C ILE A 214 24.35 5.21 -26.90
N ALA A 215 25.18 5.56 -27.89
CA ALA A 215 26.07 4.59 -28.53
C ALA A 215 27.17 4.09 -27.58
N LYS A 216 27.64 4.94 -26.65
CA LYS A 216 28.66 4.60 -25.63
C LYS A 216 28.07 4.04 -24.34
N SER A 217 26.83 4.38 -24.01
CA SER A 217 26.15 3.87 -22.83
C SER A 217 25.74 2.42 -23.06
N ASP A 218 26.15 1.54 -22.15
CA ASP A 218 25.72 0.16 -22.13
C ASP A 218 24.47 0.01 -21.25
N PRO A 219 23.44 -0.73 -21.70
CA PRO A 219 22.30 -1.03 -20.87
C PRO A 219 22.72 -1.85 -19.65
N GLN A 220 21.95 -1.76 -18.56
CA GLN A 220 22.23 -2.59 -17.39
C GLN A 220 22.16 -4.08 -17.74
N THR A 221 23.29 -4.76 -17.55
CA THR A 221 23.44 -6.20 -17.77
C THR A 221 23.88 -6.89 -16.49
N PHE A 222 23.53 -8.17 -16.37
CA PHE A 222 23.84 -8.99 -15.20
C PHE A 222 24.46 -10.31 -15.65
N LYS A 223 25.58 -10.72 -15.04
CA LYS A 223 26.22 -12.03 -15.31
C LYS A 223 25.42 -13.24 -14.80
N ARG A 224 24.43 -12.98 -13.94
CA ARG A 224 23.48 -13.96 -13.39
C ARG A 224 22.18 -13.23 -13.13
N HIS A 225 21.08 -13.97 -13.05
CA HIS A 225 19.79 -13.36 -12.78
C HIS A 225 19.82 -12.63 -11.40
N PRO A 226 19.31 -11.40 -11.28
CA PRO A 226 19.41 -10.61 -10.04
C PRO A 226 18.82 -11.29 -8.80
N VAL A 227 17.80 -12.14 -8.97
CA VAL A 227 17.19 -12.90 -7.86
C VAL A 227 18.21 -13.81 -7.16
N ASN A 228 19.19 -14.37 -7.87
CA ASN A 228 20.25 -15.17 -7.23
C ASN A 228 21.03 -14.36 -6.19
N ASP A 229 21.28 -13.07 -6.46
CA ASP A 229 21.98 -12.18 -5.53
C ASP A 229 21.11 -11.85 -4.31
N PHE A 230 19.78 -11.75 -4.49
CA PHE A 230 18.86 -11.51 -3.39
C PHE A 230 18.75 -12.71 -2.45
N ILE A 231 18.62 -13.93 -2.98
CA ILE A 231 18.59 -15.17 -2.18
C ILE A 231 19.90 -15.32 -1.40
N TYR A 232 21.05 -15.08 -2.05
CA TYR A 232 22.35 -15.13 -1.38
C TYR A 232 22.45 -14.11 -0.23
N ARG A 233 22.09 -12.85 -0.48
CA ARG A 233 22.12 -11.79 0.54
C ARG A 233 21.11 -12.00 1.66
N ALA A 234 19.99 -12.67 1.39
CA ALA A 234 18.99 -12.97 2.39
C ALA A 234 19.52 -13.88 3.50
N ASN A 235 20.39 -14.85 3.17
CA ASN A 235 21.07 -15.67 4.18
C ASN A 235 21.96 -14.82 5.10
N ILE A 236 22.80 -13.95 4.53
CA ILE A 236 23.65 -13.03 5.30
C ILE A 236 22.80 -12.09 6.18
N ARG A 237 21.65 -11.64 5.67
CA ARG A 237 20.71 -10.81 6.43
C ARG A 237 20.13 -11.58 7.62
N GLN A 238 19.75 -12.84 7.43
CA GLN A 238 19.26 -13.71 8.51
C GLN A 238 20.33 -13.92 9.57
N ASP A 239 21.58 -14.20 9.18
CA ASP A 239 22.68 -14.40 10.14
C ASP A 239 22.90 -13.16 11.02
N ARG A 240 22.88 -11.96 10.42
CA ARG A 240 22.98 -10.69 11.16
C ARG A 240 21.78 -10.46 12.06
N TRP A 241 20.58 -10.73 11.56
CA TRP A 241 19.35 -10.59 12.35
C TRP A 241 19.37 -11.55 13.55
N MET A 242 19.85 -12.77 13.35
CA MET A 242 20.03 -13.77 14.41
C MET A 242 21.03 -13.33 15.47
N GLN A 243 22.16 -12.71 15.07
CA GLN A 243 23.13 -12.16 16.03
C GLN A 243 22.50 -11.13 16.97
N GLU A 244 21.53 -10.34 16.50
CA GLU A 244 20.78 -9.39 17.32
C GLU A 244 19.64 -10.02 18.11
N ALA A 245 19.01 -11.07 17.58
CA ALA A 245 17.78 -11.64 18.12
C ALA A 245 17.98 -12.72 19.20
N SER A 246 19.13 -13.40 19.20
CA SER A 246 19.39 -14.55 20.05
C SER A 246 20.69 -14.42 20.88
N THR A 247 21.10 -13.19 21.22
CA THR A 247 22.37 -12.94 21.92
C THR A 247 22.34 -13.42 23.37
N SER A 248 21.17 -13.35 24.01
CA SER A 248 21.01 -13.56 25.46
C SER A 248 20.99 -15.02 25.89
N GLY A 249 22.18 -15.57 26.17
CA GLY A 249 22.34 -16.92 26.75
C GLY A 249 22.16 -17.01 28.26
N SER A 250 21.98 -15.89 28.98
CA SER A 250 21.65 -15.90 30.42
C SER A 250 20.84 -14.67 30.82
N LEU A 251 20.11 -14.77 31.94
CA LEU A 251 19.29 -13.67 32.48
C LEU A 251 20.08 -12.36 32.69
N PRO A 252 21.31 -12.34 33.25
CA PRO A 252 22.09 -11.11 33.37
C PRO A 252 22.47 -10.47 32.02
N ILE A 253 22.65 -11.28 30.97
CA ILE A 253 22.91 -10.78 29.61
C ILE A 253 21.62 -10.20 29.02
N ALA A 254 20.49 -10.89 29.15
CA ALA A 254 19.18 -10.39 28.73
C ALA A 254 18.82 -9.06 29.37
N HIS A 255 19.09 -8.93 30.67
CA HIS A 255 18.92 -7.68 31.41
C HIS A 255 19.78 -6.55 30.83
N LYS A 256 21.07 -6.83 30.56
CA LYS A 256 21.98 -5.84 29.96
C LYS A 256 21.53 -5.41 28.57
N ILE A 257 21.21 -6.36 27.69
CA ILE A 257 20.79 -6.09 26.31
C ILE A 257 19.47 -5.32 26.28
N TYR A 258 18.53 -5.68 27.17
CA TYR A 258 17.31 -4.90 27.34
C TYR A 258 17.64 -3.43 27.64
N LYS A 259 18.53 -3.16 28.61
CA LYS A 259 18.89 -1.78 28.96
C LYS A 259 19.54 -1.04 27.80
N GLU A 260 20.44 -1.69 27.07
CA GLU A 260 21.09 -1.10 25.89
C GLU A 260 20.08 -0.71 24.81
N ARG A 261 19.05 -1.54 24.60
CA ARG A 261 17.98 -1.28 23.61
C ARG A 261 16.99 -0.20 24.04
N HIS A 262 16.82 0.01 25.35
CA HIS A 262 15.81 0.93 25.91
C HIS A 262 16.43 2.11 26.66
N GLU A 263 17.55 2.65 26.17
CA GLU A 263 18.16 3.89 26.67
C GLU A 263 18.51 3.83 28.17
N GLY A 264 18.90 2.66 28.67
CA GLY A 264 19.28 2.43 30.06
C GLY A 264 18.12 2.10 31.01
N ARG A 265 16.88 2.07 30.52
CA ARG A 265 15.69 1.69 31.30
C ARG A 265 15.78 0.24 31.74
N ASP A 266 15.53 -0.02 33.03
CA ASP A 266 15.49 -1.39 33.57
C ASP A 266 14.32 -2.18 32.96
N PRO A 267 14.43 -3.52 32.80
CA PRO A 267 13.32 -4.36 32.35
C PRO A 267 12.10 -4.27 33.28
N PRO A 268 10.88 -4.54 32.78
CA PRO A 268 9.69 -4.55 33.62
C PRO A 268 9.81 -5.55 34.80
N PRO A 269 8.97 -5.42 35.85
CA PRO A 269 8.84 -6.47 36.85
C PRO A 269 8.54 -7.83 36.21
N ALA A 270 8.95 -8.92 36.88
CA ALA A 270 8.80 -10.30 36.37
C ALA A 270 9.53 -10.60 35.04
N PHE A 271 10.56 -9.81 34.70
CA PHE A 271 11.39 -10.08 33.53
C PHE A 271 12.16 -11.41 33.61
N ALA A 272 12.54 -11.83 34.82
CA ALA A 272 13.18 -13.13 35.04
C ALA A 272 12.24 -14.29 34.67
N ASP A 273 10.97 -14.20 35.07
CA ASP A 273 9.95 -15.20 34.76
C ASP A 273 9.65 -15.26 33.25
N TRP A 274 9.65 -14.09 32.59
CA TRP A 274 9.56 -14.04 31.13
C TRP A 274 10.78 -14.66 30.45
N TYR A 275 12.00 -14.39 30.94
CA TYR A 275 13.22 -14.98 30.40
C TYR A 275 13.22 -16.50 30.54
N ASP A 276 12.70 -17.03 31.65
CA ASP A 276 12.57 -18.47 31.86
C ASP A 276 11.65 -19.15 30.84
N LEU A 277 10.65 -18.44 30.31
CA LEU A 277 9.84 -18.92 29.19
C LEU A 277 10.57 -18.73 27.85
N ALA A 278 11.28 -17.61 27.68
CA ALA A 278 11.93 -17.24 26.43
C ALA A 278 13.21 -18.01 26.14
N LYS A 279 13.91 -18.55 27.15
CA LYS A 279 15.20 -19.25 26.97
C LYS A 279 15.12 -20.50 26.08
N ASP A 280 13.91 -21.06 25.91
CA ASP A 280 13.63 -22.21 25.05
C ASP A 280 13.26 -21.81 23.61
N THR A 281 13.19 -20.53 23.29
CA THR A 281 12.89 -20.03 21.94
C THR A 281 14.12 -19.43 21.26
N VAL A 282 14.03 -19.26 19.95
CA VAL A 282 15.14 -18.74 19.14
C VAL A 282 15.23 -17.21 19.25
N VAL A 283 14.12 -16.52 19.53
CA VAL A 283 14.02 -15.05 19.52
C VAL A 283 13.83 -14.54 20.94
N ILE A 284 14.88 -13.97 21.52
CA ILE A 284 14.93 -13.51 22.92
C ILE A 284 15.09 -11.99 23.00
N ASP A 285 15.87 -11.37 22.12
CA ASP A 285 16.28 -9.97 22.32
C ASP A 285 15.55 -8.97 21.42
N LYS A 286 14.98 -9.43 20.31
CA LYS A 286 14.46 -8.56 19.24
C LYS A 286 12.93 -8.53 19.21
N PHE A 287 12.36 -7.48 19.79
CA PHE A 287 10.92 -7.23 19.90
C PHE A 287 10.54 -5.83 19.36
N ASP A 288 11.24 -5.38 18.32
CA ASP A 288 11.12 -4.02 17.77
C ASP A 288 9.66 -3.64 17.38
N GLN A 289 8.83 -4.61 16.98
CA GLN A 289 7.40 -4.39 16.71
C GLN A 289 6.61 -3.97 17.97
N ILE A 290 6.89 -4.57 19.13
CA ILE A 290 6.27 -4.18 20.41
C ILE A 290 6.66 -2.74 20.76
N ASP A 291 7.93 -2.40 20.60
CA ASP A 291 8.41 -1.04 20.85
C ASP A 291 7.72 0.00 19.96
N GLN A 292 7.59 -0.31 18.66
CA GLN A 292 6.90 0.55 17.70
C GLN A 292 5.42 0.72 18.04
N ASP A 293 4.73 -0.36 18.42
CA ASP A 293 3.30 -0.33 18.75
C ASP A 293 3.01 0.46 20.03
N LEU A 294 3.91 0.35 21.00
CA LEU A 294 3.76 1.00 22.30
C LEU A 294 4.29 2.44 22.34
N ALA A 295 5.15 2.84 21.40
CA ALA A 295 5.77 4.16 21.37
C ALA A 295 4.77 5.34 21.43
N PRO A 296 3.64 5.34 20.68
CA PRO A 296 2.65 6.42 20.75
C PRO A 296 2.03 6.60 22.14
N PHE A 297 1.99 5.53 22.95
CA PHE A 297 1.33 5.53 24.26
C PHE A 297 2.23 6.00 25.39
N ARG A 298 3.56 6.03 25.21
CA ARG A 298 4.55 6.40 26.25
C ARG A 298 4.34 7.83 26.78
N ALA A 299 3.91 8.75 25.93
CA ALA A 299 3.67 10.15 26.30
C ALA A 299 2.39 10.36 27.12
N ILE A 300 1.48 9.37 27.17
CA ILE A 300 0.20 9.49 27.86
C ILE A 300 0.38 9.07 29.33
N PRO A 301 -0.17 9.82 30.31
CA PRO A 301 -0.13 9.41 31.71
C PRO A 301 -0.79 8.04 31.97
N PRO A 302 -0.26 7.21 32.89
CA PRO A 302 -0.77 5.85 33.15
C PRO A 302 -2.27 5.80 33.48
N ASN A 303 -2.76 6.69 34.35
CA ASN A 303 -4.17 6.77 34.70
C ASN A 303 -5.10 7.06 33.51
N LYS A 304 -4.64 7.87 32.54
CA LYS A 304 -5.38 8.17 31.31
C LYS A 304 -5.36 6.98 30.36
N LEU A 305 -4.27 6.19 30.33
CA LEU A 305 -4.24 4.94 29.56
C LEU A 305 -5.25 3.92 30.10
N ARG A 306 -5.33 3.76 31.42
CA ARG A 306 -6.35 2.90 32.06
C ARG A 306 -7.76 3.37 31.71
N GLN A 307 -8.04 4.67 31.84
CA GLN A 307 -9.32 5.25 31.43
C GLN A 307 -9.67 4.98 29.95
N ARG A 308 -8.68 5.12 29.04
CA ARG A 308 -8.88 4.84 27.61
C ARG A 308 -9.18 3.36 27.34
N ALA A 309 -8.53 2.44 28.06
CA ALA A 309 -8.84 1.02 27.97
C ALA A 309 -10.27 0.71 28.47
N SER A 310 -10.70 1.34 29.57
CA SER A 310 -12.07 1.19 30.10
C SER A 310 -13.12 1.74 29.13
N ILE A 311 -12.84 2.86 28.44
CA ILE A 311 -13.72 3.38 27.37
C ILE A 311 -13.81 2.38 26.21
N LEU A 312 -12.67 1.81 25.78
CA LEU A 312 -12.66 0.79 24.72
C LEU A 312 -13.52 -0.43 25.08
N SER A 313 -13.49 -0.87 26.34
CA SER A 313 -14.25 -2.04 26.78
C SER A 313 -15.77 -1.90 26.69
N GLN A 314 -16.27 -0.66 26.59
CA GLN A 314 -17.70 -0.35 26.48
C GLN A 314 -18.14 -0.15 25.02
N MET A 315 -17.20 -0.13 24.06
CA MET A 315 -17.53 0.13 22.67
C MET A 315 -18.02 -1.14 21.95
N PRO A 316 -19.07 -1.02 21.10
CA PRO A 316 -19.55 -2.13 20.28
C PRO A 316 -18.48 -2.74 19.37
N GLY A 317 -18.49 -4.06 19.26
CA GLY A 317 -17.54 -4.82 18.44
C GLY A 317 -16.10 -4.82 18.97
N ILE A 318 -15.89 -4.49 20.24
CA ILE A 318 -14.62 -4.64 20.95
C ILE A 318 -14.84 -5.62 22.10
N HIS A 319 -14.00 -6.64 22.18
CA HIS A 319 -14.02 -7.60 23.27
C HIS A 319 -13.03 -7.18 24.36
N THR A 320 -13.18 -7.69 25.57
CA THR A 320 -12.26 -7.34 26.67
C THR A 320 -11.88 -8.58 27.46
N ILE A 321 -10.59 -8.71 27.75
CA ILE A 321 -10.06 -9.62 28.76
C ILE A 321 -9.61 -8.78 29.96
N GLY A 322 -10.06 -9.15 31.14
CA GLY A 322 -9.59 -8.59 32.41
C GLY A 322 -8.60 -9.54 33.06
N ILE A 323 -7.48 -9.01 33.55
CA ILE A 323 -6.54 -9.71 34.41
C ILE A 323 -6.74 -9.14 35.81
N LYS A 324 -7.05 -10.01 36.78
CA LYS A 324 -7.25 -9.63 38.17
C LYS A 324 -6.72 -10.71 39.11
N ASP A 325 -5.96 -10.29 40.12
CA ASP A 325 -5.43 -11.18 41.16
C ASP A 325 -4.66 -12.39 40.57
N GLY A 326 -3.94 -12.16 39.47
CA GLY A 326 -3.15 -13.19 38.79
C GLY A 326 -3.95 -14.18 37.92
N SER A 327 -5.23 -13.90 37.62
CA SER A 327 -6.08 -14.70 36.74
C SER A 327 -6.68 -13.84 35.63
N ALA A 328 -6.66 -14.34 34.40
CA ALA A 328 -7.30 -13.73 33.24
C ALA A 328 -8.70 -14.32 33.00
N SER A 329 -9.65 -13.47 32.61
CA SER A 329 -11.01 -13.85 32.26
C SER A 329 -11.62 -12.87 31.25
N ARG A 330 -12.46 -13.38 30.34
CA ARG A 330 -13.28 -12.55 29.43
C ARG A 330 -14.67 -12.29 30.01
N LEU A 331 -15.41 -11.37 29.40
CA LEU A 331 -16.82 -11.17 29.71
C LEU A 331 -17.67 -12.39 29.25
N PRO A 332 -18.67 -12.84 30.03
CA PRO A 332 -19.47 -14.03 29.71
C PRO A 332 -20.37 -13.90 28.47
N GLU A 333 -20.75 -12.67 28.11
CA GLU A 333 -21.73 -12.36 27.08
C GLU A 333 -21.26 -12.70 25.65
N VAL A 334 -19.97 -12.92 25.44
CA VAL A 334 -19.41 -13.31 24.14
C VAL A 334 -19.70 -14.79 23.87
N THR A 335 -20.27 -15.10 22.71
CA THR A 335 -20.64 -16.46 22.28
C THR A 335 -20.08 -16.80 20.90
N GLY A 336 -20.12 -18.08 20.51
CA GLY A 336 -19.66 -18.55 19.20
C GLY A 336 -18.14 -18.53 19.01
N ARG A 337 -17.69 -18.35 17.77
CA ARG A 337 -16.26 -18.40 17.39
C ARG A 337 -15.41 -17.35 18.10
N ASP A 338 -15.96 -16.16 18.33
CA ASP A 338 -15.26 -15.09 19.04
C ASP A 338 -14.95 -15.50 20.49
N ALA A 339 -15.86 -16.24 21.13
CA ALA A 339 -15.64 -16.80 22.46
C ALA A 339 -14.50 -17.84 22.45
N GLU A 340 -14.46 -18.73 21.45
CA GLU A 340 -13.40 -19.74 21.32
C GLU A 340 -12.01 -19.12 21.17
N VAL A 341 -11.88 -18.08 20.33
CA VAL A 341 -10.61 -17.37 20.12
C VAL A 341 -10.17 -16.66 21.39
N LEU A 342 -11.10 -15.98 22.09
CA LEU A 342 -10.81 -15.33 23.37
C LEU A 342 -10.47 -16.34 24.47
N ASP A 343 -11.16 -17.47 24.53
CA ASP A 343 -10.90 -18.53 25.50
C ASP A 343 -9.50 -19.12 25.30
N SER A 344 -9.08 -19.34 24.05
CA SER A 344 -7.71 -19.73 23.72
C SER A 344 -6.68 -18.69 24.19
N LEU A 345 -6.98 -17.41 24.02
CA LEU A 345 -6.13 -16.32 24.48
C LEU A 345 -6.06 -16.24 26.02
N VAL A 346 -7.20 -16.41 26.70
CA VAL A 346 -7.29 -16.48 28.17
C VAL A 346 -6.50 -17.66 28.71
N VAL A 347 -6.62 -18.85 28.12
CA VAL A 347 -5.82 -20.04 28.49
C VAL A 347 -4.33 -19.75 28.35
N THR A 348 -3.94 -19.09 27.26
CA THR A 348 -2.54 -18.70 27.01
C THR A 348 -2.04 -17.72 28.07
N ILE A 349 -2.81 -16.65 28.35
CA ILE A 349 -2.45 -15.63 29.33
C ILE A 349 -2.38 -16.23 30.75
N ASN A 350 -3.28 -17.14 31.11
CA ASN A 350 -3.29 -17.77 32.42
C ASN A 350 -2.04 -18.60 32.75
N LYS A 351 -1.24 -18.99 31.75
CA LYS A 351 0.08 -19.62 31.97
C LYS A 351 1.06 -18.69 32.71
N PHE A 352 0.92 -17.39 32.53
CA PHE A 352 1.82 -16.37 33.11
C PHE A 352 1.08 -15.21 33.83
N ALA A 353 -0.25 -15.24 33.93
CA ALA A 353 -1.07 -14.18 34.52
C ALA A 353 -0.68 -13.82 35.96
N LYS A 354 -0.20 -14.79 36.76
CA LYS A 354 0.30 -14.57 38.12
C LYS A 354 1.45 -13.57 38.23
N PHE A 355 2.15 -13.31 37.13
CA PHE A 355 3.27 -12.38 37.04
C PHE A 355 2.86 -10.99 36.54
N LEU A 356 1.61 -10.83 36.12
CA LEU A 356 1.09 -9.61 35.54
C LEU A 356 0.33 -8.78 36.59
N PRO A 357 0.29 -7.44 36.46
CA PRO A 357 -0.58 -6.59 37.27
C PRO A 357 -2.04 -6.73 36.84
N ASP A 358 -2.94 -6.21 37.68
CA ASP A 358 -4.35 -6.05 37.31
C ASP A 358 -4.46 -5.11 36.11
N MET A 359 -5.10 -5.55 35.03
CA MET A 359 -5.28 -4.74 33.83
C MET A 359 -6.46 -5.12 32.94
N LEU A 360 -6.94 -4.15 32.18
CA LEU A 360 -7.90 -4.35 31.09
C LEU A 360 -7.17 -4.43 29.74
N PHE A 361 -7.62 -5.38 28.93
CA PHE A 361 -7.05 -5.73 27.64
C PHE A 361 -8.17 -5.75 26.57
N PRO A 362 -8.43 -4.62 25.88
CA PRO A 362 -9.42 -4.54 24.81
C PRO A 362 -8.92 -5.15 23.50
N VAL A 363 -9.69 -6.08 22.91
CA VAL A 363 -9.31 -6.90 21.76
C VAL A 363 -10.23 -6.64 20.58
N ASN A 364 -9.63 -6.33 19.43
CA ASN A 364 -10.24 -6.35 18.12
C ASN A 364 -10.01 -7.73 17.48
N LEU A 365 -11.06 -8.54 17.43
CA LEU A 365 -11.04 -9.83 16.71
C LEU A 365 -11.27 -9.67 15.20
N GLY A 366 -11.73 -8.49 14.77
CA GLY A 366 -11.93 -8.19 13.36
C GLY A 366 -10.62 -8.13 12.59
N ILE A 367 -10.68 -8.47 11.30
CA ILE A 367 -9.53 -8.39 10.39
C ILE A 367 -9.09 -6.95 10.11
N THR A 368 -9.99 -5.98 10.27
CA THR A 368 -9.78 -4.57 9.99
C THR A 368 -9.16 -3.85 11.18
N PRO A 369 -7.99 -3.19 11.04
CA PRO A 369 -7.47 -2.32 12.08
C PRO A 369 -8.39 -1.10 12.28
N ARG A 370 -8.51 -0.61 13.51
CA ARG A 370 -9.50 0.43 13.86
C ARG A 370 -8.90 1.74 14.35
N ILE A 371 -7.70 1.76 14.94
CA ILE A 371 -7.14 2.97 15.54
C ILE A 371 -6.43 3.81 14.48
N LEU A 372 -7.12 4.83 13.95
CA LEU A 372 -6.64 5.70 12.89
C LEU A 372 -6.72 7.18 13.31
N PRO A 373 -5.96 7.62 14.31
CA PRO A 373 -5.88 9.04 14.66
C PRO A 373 -5.21 9.84 13.55
N SER A 374 -5.46 11.16 13.49
CA SER A 374 -4.57 12.03 12.71
C SER A 374 -3.17 12.02 13.32
N TRP A 375 -2.16 12.34 12.51
CA TRP A 375 -0.78 12.39 13.01
C TRP A 375 -0.63 13.41 14.14
N GLU A 376 -1.30 14.55 14.02
CA GLU A 376 -1.30 15.60 15.04
C GLU A 376 -1.97 15.13 16.33
N THR A 377 -3.04 14.33 16.27
CA THR A 377 -3.66 13.76 17.47
C THR A 377 -2.76 12.70 18.09
N ALA A 378 -2.15 11.80 17.31
CA ALA A 378 -1.25 10.78 17.84
C ALA A 378 -0.02 11.40 18.53
N ASN A 379 0.60 12.41 17.91
CA ASN A 379 1.89 12.98 18.35
C ASN A 379 1.75 14.29 19.15
N GLY A 380 0.57 14.91 19.19
CA GLY A 380 0.32 16.24 19.77
C GLY A 380 -0.06 16.26 21.25
N HIS A 381 0.06 15.13 21.96
CA HIS A 381 -0.35 14.97 23.37
C HIS A 381 0.42 15.84 24.41
N ASN A 382 1.20 16.81 23.97
CA ASN A 382 1.62 17.93 24.82
C ASN A 382 0.51 19.00 25.04
N ARG A 383 -0.69 18.90 24.43
CA ARG A 383 -1.63 20.07 24.42
C ARG A 383 -3.15 19.92 24.62
N ALA A 384 -3.78 18.75 24.81
CA ALA A 384 -5.24 18.76 25.02
C ALA A 384 -5.80 17.68 25.95
N ASP A 385 -6.53 18.15 26.96
CA ASP A 385 -7.27 17.42 27.98
C ASP A 385 -8.61 16.91 27.42
N LEU A 386 -8.88 15.60 27.54
CA LEU A 386 -10.08 14.92 27.01
C LEU A 386 -11.28 14.98 27.98
N THR A 387 -11.28 15.93 28.91
CA THR A 387 -12.41 16.22 29.81
C THR A 387 -13.77 16.50 29.11
N PRO A 388 -13.88 16.93 27.83
CA PRO A 388 -15.19 17.21 27.22
C PRO A 388 -15.99 15.97 26.80
N ILE A 389 -15.35 14.85 26.47
CA ILE A 389 -16.05 13.68 25.87
C ILE A 389 -16.79 12.86 26.95
N VAL A 390 -16.22 12.74 28.14
CA VAL A 390 -16.83 12.02 29.29
C VAL A 390 -18.15 12.68 29.71
N ASN A 391 -18.24 14.01 29.64
CA ASN A 391 -19.45 14.76 30.02
C ASN A 391 -20.59 14.67 28.98
N LEU A 392 -20.31 14.24 27.75
CA LEU A 392 -21.32 14.08 26.70
C LEU A 392 -21.95 12.68 26.69
N ILE A 393 -21.18 11.66 27.10
CA ILE A 393 -21.68 10.28 27.18
C ILE A 393 -22.57 10.11 28.42
N SER A 394 -22.15 10.65 29.58
CA SER A 394 -22.97 10.57 30.81
C SER A 394 -24.26 11.39 30.79
N LYS A 395 -24.43 12.34 29.86
CA LYS A 395 -25.67 13.13 29.72
C LYS A 395 -26.70 12.52 28.78
N ARG A 396 -26.35 11.49 28.00
CA ARG A 396 -27.28 10.82 27.07
C ARG A 396 -27.99 9.61 27.66
N GLU A 397 -27.58 9.14 28.85
CA GLU A 397 -28.21 7.97 29.51
C GLU A 397 -29.19 8.35 30.65
N ALA A 398 -29.44 9.64 30.91
CA ALA A 398 -30.26 10.10 32.03
C ALA A 398 -31.53 10.86 31.63
N LYS A 399 -32.10 10.60 30.44
CA LYS A 399 -33.42 11.13 30.06
C LYS A 399 -34.12 10.18 29.08
N GLU A 400 -35.38 9.87 29.40
CA GLU A 400 -36.27 8.82 28.85
C GLU A 400 -36.07 7.49 29.60
N ASP A 401 -36.99 6.95 30.42
CA ASP A 401 -38.42 7.15 30.57
C ASP A 401 -38.88 6.92 32.02
N ASP A 402 -39.85 7.73 32.47
CA ASP A 402 -40.65 7.54 33.68
C ASP A 402 -42.09 7.27 33.21
N ALA A 403 -42.55 6.02 33.29
CA ALA A 403 -43.96 5.65 33.25
C ALA A 403 -44.17 4.17 33.69
N ASP A 404 -44.84 4.03 34.83
CA ASP A 404 -45.54 2.89 35.44
C ASP A 404 -45.84 1.61 34.60
N GLN A 405 -45.58 0.42 35.17
CA GLN A 405 -46.60 -0.55 35.67
C GLN A 405 -46.05 -1.98 35.96
N VAL A 406 -46.04 -2.35 37.24
CA VAL A 406 -46.59 -3.57 37.92
C VAL A 406 -46.50 -5.01 37.31
N ARG A 407 -45.92 -5.93 38.12
CA ARG A 407 -46.07 -7.42 38.22
C ARG A 407 -45.53 -8.28 37.05
N GLU A 408 -45.00 -9.50 37.19
CA GLU A 408 -45.10 -10.57 38.20
C GLU A 408 -43.93 -11.58 38.00
N ALA A 409 -43.51 -12.29 39.04
CA ALA A 409 -42.49 -13.34 38.98
C ALA A 409 -43.08 -14.69 38.52
N ARG A 410 -42.35 -15.47 37.69
CA ARG A 410 -42.54 -16.93 37.52
C ARG A 410 -41.29 -17.66 36.97
N SER A 411 -40.82 -18.59 37.79
CA SER A 411 -40.39 -19.98 37.58
C SER A 411 -39.57 -20.42 36.34
N ALA A 412 -38.53 -21.20 36.66
CA ALA A 412 -37.68 -21.98 35.77
C ALA A 412 -38.40 -23.12 35.03
N GLU A 413 -37.98 -23.40 33.80
CA GLU A 413 -38.14 -24.68 33.10
C GLU A 413 -36.96 -24.91 32.13
N THR A 414 -36.32 -26.07 32.25
CA THR A 414 -35.27 -26.62 31.37
C THR A 414 -35.82 -26.99 29.98
N PRO A 415 -35.04 -26.81 28.88
CA PRO A 415 -35.31 -27.52 27.64
C PRO A 415 -34.25 -28.57 27.26
N VAL A 416 -34.81 -29.67 26.77
CA VAL A 416 -34.25 -30.85 26.12
C VAL A 416 -33.45 -30.49 24.86
N ALA A 417 -32.45 -31.33 24.54
CA ALA A 417 -31.59 -31.23 23.36
C ALA A 417 -32.37 -31.29 22.03
N VAL A 418 -32.13 -30.30 21.17
CA VAL A 418 -32.58 -30.22 19.77
C VAL A 418 -31.33 -30.25 18.85
N PRO A 419 -31.35 -30.93 17.69
CA PRO A 419 -30.20 -31.04 16.80
C PRO A 419 -29.73 -29.67 16.29
N LEU A 420 -28.40 -29.49 16.21
CA LEU A 420 -27.73 -28.27 15.74
C LEU A 420 -28.29 -27.81 14.38
N PRO A 421 -28.76 -26.56 14.25
CA PRO A 421 -28.88 -25.91 12.95
C PRO A 421 -27.49 -25.55 12.41
N ALA A 422 -27.36 -25.51 11.09
CA ALA A 422 -26.18 -25.02 10.40
C ALA A 422 -25.75 -23.64 10.91
N LEU A 423 -24.42 -23.43 10.97
CA LEU A 423 -23.75 -22.21 11.39
C LEU A 423 -24.43 -20.95 10.83
N PRO A 424 -24.85 -19.99 11.68
CA PRO A 424 -25.18 -18.65 11.21
C PRO A 424 -23.90 -17.93 10.79
N ASP A 425 -23.97 -17.20 9.66
CA ASP A 425 -22.96 -16.24 9.25
C ASP A 425 -22.61 -15.28 10.41
N TYR A 426 -21.31 -14.98 10.51
CA TYR A 426 -20.70 -14.00 11.43
C TYR A 426 -21.60 -12.76 11.58
N PRO A 427 -21.78 -12.18 12.79
CA PRO A 427 -22.74 -11.09 13.00
C PRO A 427 -22.40 -9.89 12.12
N GLN A 428 -23.07 -9.85 10.97
CA GLN A 428 -23.04 -8.76 10.01
C GLN A 428 -23.71 -7.57 10.68
N THR A 429 -22.96 -6.51 10.96
CA THR A 429 -23.59 -5.19 10.93
C THR A 429 -24.07 -4.99 9.49
N LYS A 430 -25.34 -5.31 9.22
CA LYS A 430 -26.04 -4.99 7.96
C LYS A 430 -26.16 -3.47 7.73
N GLU A 431 -25.75 -2.67 8.70
CA GLU A 431 -25.61 -1.23 8.61
C GLU A 431 -24.39 -0.89 7.72
N PRO A 432 -24.59 -0.22 6.58
CA PRO A 432 -23.48 0.28 5.78
C PRO A 432 -22.66 1.28 6.61
N SER A 433 -21.32 1.16 6.55
CA SER A 433 -20.39 2.15 7.12
C SER A 433 -20.83 3.57 6.74
N LEU A 434 -20.93 4.46 7.73
CA LEU A 434 -21.21 5.88 7.51
C LEU A 434 -20.04 6.56 6.80
N THR A 435 -18.83 6.02 6.97
CA THR A 435 -17.64 6.56 6.32
C THR A 435 -17.57 6.16 4.84
N SER A 436 -17.58 7.16 3.96
CA SER A 436 -17.37 6.94 2.52
C SER A 436 -15.92 6.57 2.19
N PRO A 437 -15.64 5.84 1.08
CA PRO A 437 -14.27 5.48 0.69
C PRO A 437 -13.36 6.71 0.50
N ALA A 438 -13.91 7.82 0.01
CA ALA A 438 -13.15 9.06 -0.17
C ALA A 438 -12.74 9.67 1.17
N ASN A 439 -13.64 9.69 2.15
CA ASN A 439 -13.34 10.16 3.50
C ASN A 439 -12.35 9.23 4.20
N TYR A 440 -12.50 7.91 4.02
CA TYR A 440 -11.59 6.94 4.62
C TYR A 440 -10.15 7.09 4.10
N ARG A 441 -9.97 7.30 2.79
CA ARG A 441 -8.64 7.64 2.24
C ARG A 441 -8.07 8.91 2.83
N GLN A 442 -8.90 9.94 2.98
CA GLN A 442 -8.46 11.20 3.55
C GLN A 442 -8.01 11.01 5.00
N MET A 443 -8.74 10.23 5.80
CA MET A 443 -8.35 9.85 7.17
C MET A 443 -7.00 9.12 7.21
N GLN A 444 -6.74 8.21 6.26
CA GLN A 444 -5.44 7.52 6.12
C GLN A 444 -4.30 8.49 5.77
N VAL A 445 -4.55 9.48 4.90
CA VAL A 445 -3.56 10.51 4.53
C VAL A 445 -3.23 11.41 5.73
N GLU A 446 -4.24 11.79 6.51
CA GLU A 446 -4.09 12.65 7.70
C GLU A 446 -3.35 11.93 8.85
N ALA A 447 -3.50 10.62 8.96
CA ALA A 447 -2.77 9.79 9.92
C ALA A 447 -1.25 9.72 9.62
N CYS A 448 -0.85 10.02 8.39
CA CYS A 448 0.56 10.02 8.01
C CYS A 448 1.34 11.24 8.53
N PRO A 449 2.65 11.10 8.78
CA PRO A 449 3.52 12.22 9.15
C PRO A 449 3.46 13.39 8.17
N PRO A 450 3.49 14.66 8.62
CA PRO A 450 3.43 15.85 7.75
C PRO A 450 4.48 15.87 6.65
N GLY A 451 5.71 15.40 6.92
CA GLY A 451 6.79 15.30 5.95
C GLY A 451 6.74 14.07 5.04
N SER A 452 5.72 13.22 5.16
CA SER A 452 5.55 12.05 4.33
C SER A 452 5.18 12.42 2.90
N ARG A 453 5.52 11.55 1.93
CA ARG A 453 5.21 11.81 0.51
C ARG A 453 3.71 11.81 0.24
N THR A 454 2.95 10.99 0.95
CA THR A 454 1.49 10.95 0.83
C THR A 454 0.83 12.28 1.20
N ARG A 455 1.44 13.08 2.10
CA ARG A 455 0.97 14.44 2.44
C ARG A 455 1.59 15.55 1.59
N THR A 456 2.89 15.47 1.29
CA THR A 456 3.63 16.56 0.61
C THR A 456 3.63 16.49 -0.92
N ASN A 457 3.52 15.30 -1.50
CA ASN A 457 3.55 15.09 -2.94
C ASN A 457 2.51 14.03 -3.34
N PRO A 458 1.21 14.41 -3.38
CA PRO A 458 0.17 13.48 -3.75
C PRO A 458 0.32 13.06 -5.21
N HIS A 459 0.37 11.75 -5.43
CA HIS A 459 0.40 11.19 -6.77
C HIS A 459 -1.02 11.17 -7.35
N TRP A 460 -1.29 12.04 -8.31
CA TRP A 460 -2.60 12.18 -8.96
C TRP A 460 -2.70 11.41 -10.29
N ASN A 461 -1.60 11.19 -10.98
CA ASN A 461 -1.58 10.51 -12.29
C ASN A 461 -1.60 8.98 -12.13
N ILE A 462 -2.77 8.44 -11.81
CA ILE A 462 -2.96 7.00 -11.59
C ILE A 462 -2.74 6.11 -12.84
N GLY A 463 -2.70 6.70 -14.04
CA GLY A 463 -2.47 5.97 -15.29
C GLY A 463 -0.98 5.68 -15.57
N GLU A 464 -0.08 6.36 -14.88
CA GLU A 464 1.38 6.18 -15.01
C GLU A 464 1.95 5.41 -13.83
N PHE A 465 2.91 4.53 -14.11
CA PHE A 465 3.62 3.80 -13.07
C PHE A 465 4.51 4.75 -12.25
N CYS A 466 4.26 4.85 -10.94
CA CYS A 466 5.05 5.69 -10.05
C CYS A 466 6.41 5.04 -9.69
N ALA A 467 7.42 5.25 -10.55
CA ALA A 467 8.78 4.77 -10.31
C ALA A 467 9.40 5.33 -9.02
N ASP A 468 9.10 6.58 -8.67
CA ASP A 468 9.58 7.22 -7.44
C ASP A 468 8.96 6.61 -6.17
N CYS A 469 7.75 6.07 -6.26
CA CYS A 469 7.06 5.41 -5.14
C CYS A 469 7.73 4.09 -4.79
N VAL A 470 8.25 3.35 -5.79
CA VAL A 470 8.91 2.05 -5.57
C VAL A 470 10.40 2.13 -5.27
N ARG A 471 11.05 3.28 -5.56
CA ARG A 471 12.51 3.47 -5.47
C ARG A 471 13.12 3.15 -4.10
N ARG A 472 12.34 3.25 -3.01
CA ARG A 472 12.84 3.01 -1.64
C ARG A 472 12.93 1.53 -1.28
N HIS A 473 12.14 0.67 -1.92
CA HIS A 473 12.02 -0.75 -1.60
C HIS A 473 12.32 -1.71 -2.76
N SER A 474 12.32 -1.22 -3.99
CA SER A 474 12.61 -2.01 -5.19
C SER A 474 13.96 -1.63 -5.81
N LYS A 475 14.66 -2.65 -6.34
CA LYS A 475 15.80 -2.47 -7.23
C LYS A 475 15.36 -2.86 -8.63
N ALA A 476 15.24 -1.87 -9.52
CA ALA A 476 14.51 -2.01 -10.78
C ALA A 476 13.08 -2.54 -10.51
N GLN A 477 12.61 -3.54 -11.24
CA GLN A 477 11.27 -4.11 -11.04
C GLN A 477 11.15 -5.11 -9.88
N LEU A 478 12.26 -5.50 -9.22
CA LEU A 478 12.25 -6.52 -8.18
C LEU A 478 12.25 -5.89 -6.78
N MET A 479 11.34 -6.34 -5.91
CA MET A 479 11.25 -5.89 -4.52
C MET A 479 12.37 -6.49 -3.67
N VAL A 480 13.11 -5.65 -2.96
CA VAL A 480 14.27 -6.07 -2.15
C VAL A 480 14.08 -5.76 -0.67
N ASN A 481 13.52 -4.59 -0.35
CA ASN A 481 13.31 -4.16 1.03
C ASN A 481 11.82 -4.18 1.39
N TRP A 482 11.34 -5.35 1.81
CA TRP A 482 9.95 -5.57 2.21
C TRP A 482 9.49 -4.68 3.38
N GLU A 483 10.34 -4.44 4.37
CA GLU A 483 10.00 -3.58 5.52
C GLU A 483 9.59 -2.16 5.08
N ARG A 484 10.30 -1.62 4.07
CA ARG A 484 9.97 -0.32 3.47
C ARG A 484 8.75 -0.37 2.56
N SER A 485 8.42 -1.51 1.96
CA SER A 485 7.20 -1.64 1.15
C SER A 485 5.93 -1.64 1.99
N LEU A 486 6.03 -1.99 3.28
CA LEU A 486 4.93 -1.88 4.25
C LEU A 486 4.68 -0.44 4.73
N GLN A 487 5.54 0.52 4.34
CA GLN A 487 5.39 1.93 4.69
C GLN A 487 4.45 2.65 3.69
N TYR A 488 3.15 2.61 3.97
CA TYR A 488 2.10 3.25 3.18
C TYR A 488 2.31 4.76 3.03
N CYS A 489 2.76 5.46 4.08
CA CYS A 489 2.86 6.92 4.09
C CYS A 489 3.90 7.49 3.12
N PHE A 490 4.80 6.65 2.61
CA PHE A 490 5.80 7.03 1.62
C PHE A 490 5.46 6.59 0.19
N GLN A 491 4.28 5.99 -0.01
CA GLN A 491 3.80 5.45 -1.27
C GLN A 491 2.45 6.08 -1.64
N PRO A 492 2.46 7.32 -2.17
CA PRO A 492 1.25 8.14 -2.38
C PRO A 492 0.24 7.55 -3.37
N ASP A 493 0.67 6.62 -4.22
CA ASP A 493 -0.13 5.94 -5.23
C ASP A 493 -0.95 4.76 -4.67
N LEU A 494 -0.52 4.14 -3.55
CA LEU A 494 -1.24 2.98 -2.97
C LEU A 494 -2.68 3.28 -2.58
N LYS A 495 -3.00 4.55 -2.26
CA LYS A 495 -4.38 4.99 -1.97
C LYS A 495 -5.35 4.76 -3.14
N TYR A 496 -4.84 4.55 -4.35
CA TYR A 496 -5.63 4.23 -5.55
C TYR A 496 -5.40 2.81 -6.08
N LEU A 497 -4.54 2.03 -5.43
CA LEU A 497 -4.13 0.70 -5.91
C LEU A 497 -4.46 -0.43 -4.92
N HIS A 498 -4.93 -0.13 -3.71
CA HIS A 498 -5.24 -1.14 -2.69
C HIS A 498 -6.71 -1.14 -2.27
N GLY A 499 -7.27 -2.33 -2.02
CA GLY A 499 -8.69 -2.52 -1.62
C GLY A 499 -9.06 -1.70 -0.38
N MET A 500 -8.22 -1.73 0.65
CA MET A 500 -8.40 -0.97 1.90
C MET A 500 -8.63 0.53 1.72
N SER A 501 -8.08 1.14 0.67
CA SER A 501 -8.28 2.58 0.39
C SER A 501 -9.42 2.83 -0.61
N LEU A 502 -9.89 1.81 -1.31
CA LEU A 502 -10.89 1.94 -2.38
C LEU A 502 -12.30 1.52 -1.95
N SER A 503 -12.38 0.73 -0.88
CA SER A 503 -13.62 0.23 -0.28
C SER A 503 -13.97 1.04 0.98
N SER A 504 -15.26 1.04 1.37
CA SER A 504 -15.68 1.60 2.66
C SER A 504 -15.11 0.74 3.78
N PRO A 505 -14.73 1.32 4.94
CA PRO A 505 -14.21 0.52 6.04
C PRO A 505 -15.26 -0.49 6.52
N HIS A 506 -14.83 -1.72 6.82
CA HIS A 506 -15.73 -2.74 7.36
C HIS A 506 -16.17 -2.42 8.80
N ALA A 507 -15.29 -1.80 9.59
CA ALA A 507 -15.58 -1.27 10.91
C ALA A 507 -15.15 0.20 10.98
N GLU A 508 -15.96 1.05 11.62
CA GLU A 508 -15.67 2.48 11.70
C GLU A 508 -14.31 2.75 12.37
N PRO A 509 -13.44 3.57 11.74
CA PRO A 509 -12.15 3.94 12.30
C PRO A 509 -12.32 4.87 13.50
N ILE A 510 -11.57 4.58 14.56
CA ILE A 510 -11.48 5.38 15.77
C ILE A 510 -10.40 6.45 15.54
N ARG A 511 -10.80 7.73 15.63
CA ARG A 511 -9.92 8.89 15.39
C ARG A 511 -9.12 9.34 16.62
N ASP A 512 -9.34 8.71 17.77
CA ASP A 512 -8.58 8.91 18.99
C ASP A 512 -7.54 7.80 19.17
N LEU A 513 -6.39 8.15 19.76
CA LEU A 513 -5.34 7.18 20.08
C LEU A 513 -5.75 6.36 21.31
N LEU A 514 -6.35 5.18 21.09
CA LEU A 514 -6.79 4.27 22.13
C LEU A 514 -6.01 2.94 22.08
N PRO A 515 -5.72 2.28 23.22
CA PRO A 515 -4.91 1.06 23.28
C PRO A 515 -5.73 -0.18 22.91
N LEU A 516 -5.99 -0.37 21.61
CA LEU A 516 -6.72 -1.53 21.08
C LEU A 516 -5.74 -2.58 20.54
N PHE A 517 -5.90 -3.83 20.96
CA PHE A 517 -5.06 -4.93 20.53
C PHE A 517 -5.70 -5.69 19.37
N GLY A 518 -4.97 -5.95 18.29
CA GLY A 518 -5.49 -6.58 17.07
C GLY A 518 -4.50 -7.48 16.35
N PHE A 519 -4.98 -8.21 15.34
CA PHE A 519 -4.17 -9.18 14.61
C PHE A 519 -3.14 -8.53 13.66
N SER A 520 -3.58 -7.50 12.93
CA SER A 520 -2.81 -6.90 11.84
C SER A 520 -3.10 -5.40 11.71
N LYS A 521 -2.17 -4.67 11.09
CA LYS A 521 -2.36 -3.24 10.79
C LYS A 521 -1.51 -2.77 9.61
N SER A 522 -1.88 -1.66 8.99
CA SER A 522 -1.02 -0.91 8.07
C SER A 522 -0.43 0.33 8.78
N GLU A 523 0.66 0.91 8.26
CA GLU A 523 1.41 2.02 8.89
C GLU A 523 0.55 3.20 9.42
N PRO A 524 -0.56 3.63 8.78
CA PRO A 524 -1.40 4.70 9.33
C PRO A 524 -2.13 4.33 10.64
N PHE A 525 -2.28 3.04 10.94
CA PHE A 525 -3.03 2.55 12.09
C PHE A 525 -2.12 2.31 13.30
N ASN A 526 -2.67 2.53 14.49
CA ASN A 526 -1.97 2.43 15.78
C ASN A 526 -2.49 1.29 16.67
N ASP A 527 -3.21 0.32 16.10
CA ASP A 527 -3.55 -0.93 16.79
C ASP A 527 -2.27 -1.62 17.31
N ILE A 528 -2.35 -2.29 18.45
CA ILE A 528 -1.22 -3.01 19.08
C ILE A 528 -1.29 -4.48 18.64
N LEU A 529 -0.25 -4.98 17.99
CA LEU A 529 -0.29 -6.29 17.35
C LEU A 529 -0.16 -7.44 18.36
N ILE A 530 -1.09 -8.39 18.29
CA ILE A 530 -1.11 -9.61 19.12
C ILE A 530 -1.19 -10.88 18.26
N PRO A 531 -0.67 -12.01 18.75
CA PRO A 531 -0.83 -13.30 18.08
C PRO A 531 -2.28 -13.80 18.22
N LEU A 532 -3.11 -13.51 17.22
CA LEU A 532 -4.45 -14.11 17.07
C LEU A 532 -4.41 -15.24 16.04
N PRO A 533 -5.01 -16.42 16.35
CA PRO A 533 -5.09 -17.52 15.40
C PRO A 533 -5.96 -17.15 14.19
N GLN A 534 -5.53 -17.54 12.99
CA GLN A 534 -6.34 -17.43 11.77
C GLN A 534 -6.99 -18.77 11.44
N GLU A 535 -8.05 -18.71 10.63
CA GLU A 535 -8.90 -19.85 10.28
C GLU A 535 -8.15 -21.08 9.75
N ASP A 536 -7.13 -20.85 8.92
CA ASP A 536 -6.42 -21.92 8.23
C ASP A 536 -5.05 -22.24 8.84
N ASP A 537 -4.66 -21.60 9.96
CA ASP A 537 -3.33 -21.74 10.58
C ASP A 537 -2.97 -23.19 10.95
N ASP A 538 -3.99 -23.96 11.37
CA ASP A 538 -3.85 -25.33 11.87
C ASP A 538 -4.06 -26.39 10.78
N ARG A 539 -4.43 -25.99 9.56
CA ARG A 539 -4.61 -26.93 8.45
C ARG A 539 -3.27 -27.42 7.95
N LEU A 540 -3.08 -28.73 7.98
CA LEU A 540 -1.82 -29.37 7.62
C LEU A 540 -1.55 -29.32 6.12
N ASP A 541 -0.26 -29.42 5.77
CA ASP A 541 0.18 -29.59 4.38
C ASP A 541 -0.24 -30.97 3.84
N ILE A 542 -0.45 -31.07 2.53
CA ILE A 542 -0.77 -32.32 1.81
C ILE A 542 0.39 -33.33 1.78
N GLY A 543 1.55 -32.98 2.35
CA GLY A 543 2.72 -33.84 2.47
C GLY A 543 3.53 -34.03 1.18
N TRP A 544 3.01 -33.65 0.01
CA TRP A 544 3.66 -33.80 -1.28
C TRP A 544 5.03 -33.11 -1.31
N ASN A 545 6.03 -33.81 -1.84
CA ASN A 545 7.34 -33.20 -2.08
C ASN A 545 7.24 -32.11 -3.15
N PHE A 546 8.11 -31.10 -3.06
CA PHE A 546 8.12 -29.93 -3.94
C PHE A 546 8.10 -30.31 -5.43
N ASP A 547 8.89 -31.31 -5.83
CA ASP A 547 8.98 -31.75 -7.22
C ASP A 547 7.68 -32.37 -7.76
N ARG A 548 6.84 -32.95 -6.88
CA ARG A 548 5.54 -33.53 -7.25
C ARG A 548 4.43 -32.49 -7.38
N ARG A 549 4.60 -31.28 -6.82
CA ARG A 549 3.65 -30.19 -6.93
C ARG A 549 3.64 -29.61 -8.35
N TYR A 550 2.49 -29.10 -8.78
CA TYR A 550 2.35 -28.46 -10.08
C TYR A 550 3.28 -27.25 -10.19
N ASP A 551 4.03 -27.20 -11.30
CA ASP A 551 5.01 -26.14 -11.58
C ASP A 551 4.34 -24.86 -12.09
N ALA A 552 3.41 -24.34 -11.29
CA ALA A 552 2.61 -23.16 -11.60
C ALA A 552 2.32 -22.36 -10.33
N MET A 553 1.99 -21.08 -10.51
CA MET A 553 1.52 -20.22 -9.43
C MET A 553 0.01 -20.37 -9.24
N PHE A 554 -0.44 -20.43 -7.99
CA PHE A 554 -1.85 -20.55 -7.64
C PHE A 554 -2.34 -19.33 -6.84
N TRP A 555 -3.54 -18.85 -7.18
CA TRP A 555 -4.32 -17.94 -6.34
C TRP A 555 -5.81 -18.08 -6.65
N ARG A 556 -6.64 -18.00 -5.60
CA ARG A 556 -8.10 -17.86 -5.73
C ARG A 556 -8.57 -16.69 -4.88
N GLY A 557 -9.30 -15.78 -5.51
CA GLY A 557 -9.85 -14.62 -4.85
C GLY A 557 -11.33 -14.75 -4.55
N GLN A 558 -11.73 -14.10 -3.47
CA GLN A 558 -13.13 -13.84 -3.13
C GLN A 558 -13.36 -12.33 -3.03
N THR A 559 -14.58 -11.88 -3.36
CA THR A 559 -14.99 -10.50 -3.09
C THR A 559 -15.33 -10.32 -1.62
N ASP A 560 -14.88 -9.19 -1.05
CA ASP A 560 -15.21 -8.82 0.31
C ASP A 560 -16.62 -8.18 0.38
N ASN A 561 -17.14 -8.05 1.60
CA ASN A 561 -18.51 -7.56 1.82
C ASN A 561 -18.69 -6.09 1.41
N GLY A 562 -19.70 -5.80 0.59
CA GLY A 562 -20.20 -4.44 0.34
C GLY A 562 -20.35 -4.04 -1.13
N VAL A 563 -20.63 -2.76 -1.36
CA VAL A 563 -20.76 -2.17 -2.69
C VAL A 563 -19.38 -1.89 -3.27
N ILE A 564 -19.13 -2.38 -4.49
CA ILE A 564 -17.88 -2.11 -5.20
C ILE A 564 -17.97 -0.73 -5.86
N SER A 565 -17.14 0.21 -5.39
CA SER A 565 -17.06 1.54 -5.99
C SER A 565 -16.43 1.49 -7.39
N ASP A 566 -16.73 2.50 -8.22
CA ASP A 566 -16.14 2.63 -9.57
C ASP A 566 -14.60 2.68 -9.53
N GLN A 567 -14.03 3.29 -8.48
CA GLN A 567 -12.59 3.32 -8.27
C GLN A 567 -12.06 1.95 -7.82
N ALA A 568 -12.78 1.23 -6.97
CA ALA A 568 -12.41 -0.13 -6.56
C ALA A 568 -12.41 -1.10 -7.76
N LEU A 569 -13.39 -0.98 -8.66
CA LEU A 569 -13.47 -1.82 -9.86
C LEU A 569 -12.16 -1.82 -10.69
N ARG A 570 -11.52 -0.65 -10.80
CA ARG A 570 -10.30 -0.43 -11.62
C ARG A 570 -9.00 -0.52 -10.82
N GLY A 571 -9.02 -0.07 -9.57
CA GLY A 571 -7.84 0.09 -8.74
C GLY A 571 -7.60 -1.06 -7.76
N ASN A 572 -8.60 -1.88 -7.45
CA ASN A 572 -8.43 -2.96 -6.46
C ASN A 572 -7.37 -3.96 -6.94
N HIS A 573 -6.39 -4.21 -6.08
CA HIS A 573 -5.27 -5.10 -6.34
C HIS A 573 -5.62 -6.51 -6.82
N LYS A 574 -6.75 -7.09 -6.38
CA LYS A 574 -7.25 -8.40 -6.85
C LYS A 574 -7.70 -8.31 -8.32
N PHE A 575 -8.48 -7.29 -8.65
CA PHE A 575 -9.02 -7.11 -10.00
C PHE A 575 -7.94 -6.66 -10.99
N ARG A 576 -6.97 -5.87 -10.54
CA ARG A 576 -5.78 -5.51 -11.34
C ARG A 576 -4.95 -6.75 -11.70
N LEU A 577 -4.80 -7.69 -10.77
CA LEU A 577 -4.11 -8.96 -11.05
C LEU A 577 -4.86 -9.78 -12.10
N LEU A 578 -6.18 -9.95 -11.92
CA LEU A 578 -7.04 -10.67 -12.87
C LEU A 578 -7.02 -10.02 -14.25
N HIS A 579 -7.06 -8.69 -14.31
CA HIS A 579 -6.93 -7.96 -15.55
C HIS A 579 -5.58 -8.23 -16.22
N MET A 580 -4.48 -8.10 -15.48
CA MET A 580 -3.12 -8.29 -15.98
C MET A 580 -2.86 -9.72 -16.50
N LEU A 581 -3.48 -10.74 -15.90
CA LEU A 581 -3.30 -12.14 -16.30
C LEU A 581 -4.36 -12.62 -17.30
N GLY A 582 -5.58 -12.09 -17.24
CA GLY A 582 -6.74 -12.54 -18.02
C GLY A 582 -7.13 -11.67 -19.21
N ASN A 583 -7.03 -10.33 -19.11
CA ASN A 583 -7.45 -9.42 -20.19
C ASN A 583 -6.23 -8.87 -20.94
N GLN A 584 -6.07 -9.34 -22.17
CA GLN A 584 -4.86 -9.16 -22.96
C GLN A 584 -4.96 -7.97 -23.91
N ASN A 585 -4.74 -6.76 -23.40
CA ASN A 585 -4.51 -5.61 -24.28
C ASN A 585 -3.13 -5.76 -24.94
N PRO A 586 -3.03 -5.94 -26.28
CA PRO A 586 -1.76 -6.22 -26.95
C PRO A 586 -0.73 -5.08 -26.85
N GLU A 587 -1.20 -3.87 -26.54
CA GLU A 587 -0.35 -2.67 -26.41
C GLU A 587 0.38 -2.61 -25.06
N ASP A 588 -0.10 -3.33 -24.04
CA ASP A 588 0.49 -3.28 -22.72
C ASP A 588 1.75 -4.16 -22.67
N LYS A 589 2.81 -3.62 -22.05
CA LYS A 589 4.12 -4.26 -21.98
C LYS A 589 4.61 -4.34 -20.54
N VAL A 590 5.17 -5.49 -20.18
CA VAL A 590 5.80 -5.74 -18.87
C VAL A 590 7.32 -5.74 -19.00
N SER A 591 8.03 -5.37 -17.93
CA SER A 591 9.50 -5.43 -17.90
C SER A 591 9.94 -6.79 -17.35
N MET A 592 10.71 -7.54 -18.14
CA MET A 592 11.24 -8.85 -17.77
C MET A 592 12.77 -8.84 -17.76
N VAL A 593 13.39 -9.59 -16.84
CA VAL A 593 14.83 -9.91 -16.96
C VAL A 593 14.96 -11.17 -17.78
N LEU A 594 15.58 -11.05 -18.96
CA LEU A 594 15.75 -12.15 -19.90
C LEU A 594 17.22 -12.30 -20.31
N PRO A 595 17.66 -13.52 -20.68
CA PRO A 595 18.99 -13.73 -21.24
C PRO A 595 19.16 -12.97 -22.56
N THR A 596 20.33 -12.41 -22.81
CA THR A 596 20.59 -11.62 -24.02
C THR A 596 20.61 -12.53 -25.26
N ALA A 597 20.28 -11.97 -26.42
CA ALA A 597 20.30 -12.73 -27.68
C ALA A 597 21.72 -13.12 -28.14
N ARG A 598 22.76 -12.41 -27.66
CA ARG A 598 24.16 -12.67 -28.01
C ARG A 598 24.82 -13.69 -27.09
N ASP A 599 24.50 -13.61 -25.80
CA ASP A 599 25.07 -14.46 -24.75
C ASP A 599 23.97 -14.89 -23.77
N PRO A 600 23.58 -16.18 -23.77
CA PRO A 600 22.59 -16.72 -22.85
C PRO A 600 22.98 -16.66 -21.36
N SER A 601 24.25 -16.43 -21.04
CA SER A 601 24.75 -16.30 -19.66
C SER A 601 24.58 -14.88 -19.10
N VAL A 602 24.36 -13.89 -19.97
CA VAL A 602 24.15 -12.50 -19.59
C VAL A 602 22.68 -12.17 -19.64
N TYR A 603 22.17 -11.45 -18.64
CA TYR A 603 20.79 -11.04 -18.51
C TYR A 603 20.65 -9.53 -18.65
N ARG A 604 19.50 -9.06 -19.14
CA ARG A 604 19.15 -7.62 -19.19
C ARG A 604 17.64 -7.42 -19.05
N HIS A 605 17.24 -6.17 -18.80
CA HIS A 605 15.85 -5.77 -18.86
C HIS A 605 15.35 -5.70 -20.30
N GLU A 606 14.19 -6.30 -20.58
CA GLU A 606 13.49 -6.22 -21.86
C GLU A 606 12.01 -5.94 -21.61
N LYS A 607 11.41 -5.06 -22.42
CA LYS A 607 9.95 -4.89 -22.46
C LYS A 607 9.37 -6.00 -23.32
N VAL A 608 8.36 -6.69 -22.81
CA VAL A 608 7.69 -7.82 -23.47
C VAL A 608 6.19 -7.52 -23.51
N PRO A 609 5.51 -7.70 -24.65
CA PRO A 609 4.05 -7.63 -24.71
C PRO A 609 3.41 -8.55 -23.67
N ILE A 610 2.39 -8.06 -22.96
CA ILE A 610 1.77 -8.81 -21.87
C ILE A 610 1.15 -10.13 -22.34
N THR A 611 0.64 -10.15 -23.57
CA THR A 611 0.15 -11.35 -24.27
C THR A 611 1.20 -12.45 -24.32
N GLU A 612 2.42 -12.12 -24.78
CA GLU A 612 3.54 -13.05 -24.85
C GLU A 612 4.05 -13.45 -23.47
N ALA A 613 4.14 -12.48 -22.55
CA ALA A 613 4.61 -12.71 -21.19
C ALA A 613 3.70 -13.69 -20.41
N ASN A 614 2.39 -13.61 -20.60
CA ASN A 614 1.43 -14.51 -19.95
C ASN A 614 1.49 -15.94 -20.54
N LEU A 615 1.85 -16.11 -21.81
CA LEU A 615 1.99 -17.45 -22.43
C LEU A 615 3.16 -18.27 -21.84
N VAL A 616 4.16 -17.62 -21.28
CA VAL A 616 5.31 -18.29 -20.62
C VAL A 616 5.15 -18.41 -19.10
N LEU A 617 4.07 -17.84 -18.55
CA LEU A 617 3.81 -17.73 -17.12
C LEU A 617 2.82 -18.81 -16.67
N PRO A 618 3.27 -19.95 -16.12
CA PRO A 618 2.36 -21.01 -15.69
C PRO A 618 1.64 -20.55 -14.42
N SER A 619 0.36 -20.21 -14.56
CA SER A 619 -0.44 -19.71 -13.45
C SER A 619 -1.89 -20.19 -13.52
N SER A 620 -2.43 -20.52 -12.36
CA SER A 620 -3.82 -20.85 -12.10
C SER A 620 -4.36 -19.76 -11.18
N VAL A 621 -4.92 -18.70 -11.76
CA VAL A 621 -5.41 -17.51 -11.05
C VAL A 621 -6.85 -17.25 -11.46
N GLY A 622 -7.74 -17.03 -10.49
CA GLY A 622 -9.14 -16.76 -10.77
C GLY A 622 -9.93 -16.41 -9.51
N MET A 623 -11.21 -16.12 -9.70
CA MET A 623 -12.16 -15.89 -8.60
C MET A 623 -12.92 -17.18 -8.30
N ASN A 624 -13.16 -17.46 -7.03
CA ASN A 624 -13.96 -18.61 -6.60
C ASN A 624 -15.33 -18.20 -6.04
N ASN A 625 -15.48 -16.96 -5.58
CA ASN A 625 -16.69 -16.52 -4.90
C ASN A 625 -16.92 -14.99 -5.06
N TYR A 626 -18.17 -14.63 -5.32
CA TYR A 626 -18.66 -13.26 -5.45
C TYR A 626 -19.72 -12.86 -4.40
N THR A 627 -20.13 -13.78 -3.51
CA THR A 627 -21.27 -13.58 -2.60
C THR A 627 -21.13 -12.39 -1.66
N GLY A 628 -19.91 -11.91 -1.40
CA GLY A 628 -19.68 -10.75 -0.56
C GLY A 628 -20.08 -9.42 -1.21
N CYS A 629 -20.04 -9.31 -2.54
CA CYS A 629 -20.32 -8.03 -3.19
C CYS A 629 -21.78 -7.84 -3.60
N ILE A 630 -22.20 -6.58 -3.65
CA ILE A 630 -23.54 -6.18 -4.11
C ILE A 630 -23.47 -5.01 -5.11
N GLY A 631 -24.51 -4.89 -5.95
CA GLY A 631 -24.68 -3.78 -6.90
C GLY A 631 -24.15 -4.06 -8.32
N PRO A 632 -24.34 -3.12 -9.25
CA PRO A 632 -24.10 -3.34 -10.68
C PRO A 632 -22.63 -3.64 -11.01
N ASN A 633 -21.69 -3.05 -10.27
CA ASN A 633 -20.26 -3.32 -10.46
C ASN A 633 -19.87 -4.75 -10.03
N CYS A 634 -20.60 -5.37 -9.10
CA CYS A 634 -20.40 -6.76 -8.71
C CYS A 634 -20.81 -7.71 -9.85
N GLU A 635 -21.98 -7.47 -10.46
CA GLU A 635 -22.44 -8.23 -11.63
C GLU A 635 -21.47 -8.12 -12.80
N LEU A 636 -20.95 -6.92 -13.03
CA LEU A 636 -19.98 -6.66 -14.09
C LEU A 636 -18.66 -7.43 -13.88
N LEU A 637 -18.17 -7.50 -12.64
CA LEU A 637 -17.00 -8.30 -12.30
C LEU A 637 -17.24 -9.80 -12.51
N HIS A 638 -18.42 -10.29 -12.12
CA HIS A 638 -18.80 -11.69 -12.31
C HIS A 638 -18.88 -12.04 -13.81
N GLN A 639 -19.39 -11.15 -14.65
CA GLN A 639 -19.42 -11.32 -16.12
C GLN A 639 -18.01 -11.31 -16.73
N THR A 640 -17.12 -10.46 -16.20
CA THR A 640 -15.77 -10.26 -16.76
C THR A 640 -14.81 -11.36 -16.33
N TYR A 641 -14.93 -11.83 -15.09
CA TYR A 641 -14.09 -12.87 -14.51
C TYR A 641 -15.00 -13.99 -13.97
N PRO A 642 -15.43 -14.95 -14.81
CA PRO A 642 -16.27 -16.05 -14.36
C PRO A 642 -15.62 -16.86 -13.24
N ILE A 643 -16.44 -17.44 -12.36
CA ILE A 643 -15.97 -18.36 -11.32
C ILE A 643 -15.28 -19.55 -11.97
N VAL A 644 -14.09 -19.88 -11.49
CA VAL A 644 -13.38 -21.10 -11.90
C VAL A 644 -13.95 -22.27 -11.09
N ASN A 645 -14.93 -22.99 -11.63
CA ASN A 645 -15.67 -24.06 -10.92
C ASN A 645 -14.78 -25.21 -10.43
N GLU A 646 -13.63 -25.46 -11.07
CA GLU A 646 -12.63 -26.44 -10.61
C GLU A 646 -12.03 -26.07 -9.23
N ALA A 647 -12.28 -24.86 -8.72
CA ALA A 647 -11.68 -24.33 -7.51
C ALA A 647 -12.36 -24.76 -6.19
N GLN A 648 -13.58 -25.30 -6.21
CA GLN A 648 -14.19 -25.81 -4.96
C GLN A 648 -13.48 -27.09 -4.46
N ASP A 649 -12.81 -27.82 -5.35
CA ASP A 649 -12.13 -29.09 -5.06
C ASP A 649 -10.59 -29.02 -5.14
N GLN A 650 -10.01 -27.88 -5.55
CA GLN A 650 -8.55 -27.73 -5.70
C GLN A 650 -7.89 -27.26 -4.41
N GLU A 651 -7.03 -28.10 -3.85
CA GLU A 651 -6.17 -27.77 -2.72
C GLU A 651 -5.01 -26.87 -3.16
N PRO A 652 -4.91 -25.60 -2.67
CA PRO A 652 -3.86 -24.66 -3.09
C PRO A 652 -2.45 -25.25 -3.00
N LEU A 653 -2.18 -26.04 -1.96
CA LEU A 653 -0.87 -26.62 -1.69
C LEU A 653 -0.44 -27.69 -2.72
N GLU A 654 -1.29 -28.08 -3.68
CA GLU A 654 -0.85 -28.89 -4.83
C GLU A 654 0.13 -28.15 -5.75
N TYR A 655 0.22 -26.83 -5.65
CA TYR A 655 1.04 -25.98 -6.49
C TYR A 655 2.36 -25.58 -5.81
N ARG A 656 3.42 -25.41 -6.60
CA ARG A 656 4.75 -25.02 -6.08
C ARG A 656 4.78 -23.59 -5.56
N TYR A 657 4.02 -22.67 -6.15
CA TYR A 657 4.06 -21.25 -5.81
C TYR A 657 2.66 -20.77 -5.44
N ILE A 658 2.48 -20.25 -4.23
CA ILE A 658 1.18 -19.76 -3.76
C ILE A 658 1.27 -18.25 -3.63
N LEU A 659 0.49 -17.52 -4.43
CA LEU A 659 0.40 -16.08 -4.31
C LEU A 659 -0.58 -15.74 -3.19
N LEU A 660 -0.12 -14.98 -2.21
CA LEU A 660 -0.86 -14.51 -1.06
C LEU A 660 -1.10 -13.00 -1.23
N LEU A 661 -2.36 -12.64 -1.45
CA LEU A 661 -2.81 -11.26 -1.56
C LEU A 661 -3.61 -10.89 -0.33
N ASP A 662 -3.58 -9.60 -0.01
CA ASP A 662 -4.45 -9.04 1.01
C ASP A 662 -5.94 -9.25 0.68
N LYS A 663 -6.76 -9.31 1.73
CA LYS A 663 -8.19 -9.00 1.63
C LYS A 663 -8.34 -7.48 1.57
N ASP A 664 -9.52 -6.99 1.22
CA ASP A 664 -9.73 -5.53 1.19
C ASP A 664 -9.51 -4.90 2.58
N TYR A 665 -9.70 -5.66 3.66
CA TYR A 665 -9.64 -5.15 5.02
C TYR A 665 -8.56 -5.76 5.92
N GLY A 666 -7.67 -6.61 5.40
CA GLY A 666 -6.65 -7.29 6.22
C GLY A 666 -5.71 -8.17 5.37
N PRO A 667 -4.69 -8.80 5.97
CA PRO A 667 -3.78 -9.69 5.26
C PRO A 667 -4.46 -11.00 4.84
N SER A 668 -3.76 -11.78 4.02
CA SER A 668 -4.16 -13.15 3.71
C SER A 668 -4.17 -14.03 4.97
N PRO A 669 -5.24 -14.81 5.23
CA PRO A 669 -5.31 -15.72 6.37
C PRO A 669 -4.40 -16.95 6.20
N ASP A 670 -4.03 -17.31 4.97
CA ASP A 670 -3.28 -18.54 4.66
C ASP A 670 -1.76 -18.42 4.85
N LEU A 671 -1.26 -17.26 5.28
CA LEU A 671 0.18 -16.98 5.27
C LEU A 671 0.98 -18.00 6.08
N LEU A 672 0.60 -18.25 7.34
CA LEU A 672 1.33 -19.20 8.19
C LEU A 672 1.17 -20.63 7.70
N ARG A 673 -0.01 -21.01 7.19
CA ARG A 673 -0.25 -22.32 6.56
C ARG A 673 0.69 -22.57 5.39
N VAL A 674 0.77 -21.63 4.44
CA VAL A 674 1.65 -21.75 3.28
C VAL A 674 3.12 -21.70 3.70
N LEU A 675 3.48 -20.85 4.66
CA LEU A 675 4.85 -20.75 5.17
C LEU A 675 5.33 -22.07 5.80
N ARG A 676 4.45 -22.79 6.51
CA ARG A 676 4.73 -24.11 7.10
C ARG A 676 4.76 -25.26 6.08
N SER A 677 4.20 -25.04 4.89
CA SER A 677 4.09 -26.05 3.83
C SER A 677 5.39 -26.22 3.03
N LYS A 678 5.42 -27.23 2.15
CA LYS A 678 6.49 -27.36 1.14
C LYS A 678 6.25 -26.53 -0.13
N SER A 679 5.31 -25.59 -0.15
CA SER A 679 5.12 -24.62 -1.26
C SER A 679 5.83 -23.30 -0.96
N VAL A 680 6.13 -22.52 -2.01
CA VAL A 680 6.76 -21.20 -1.87
C VAL A 680 5.70 -20.12 -1.70
N PRO A 681 5.69 -19.38 -0.57
CA PRO A 681 4.80 -18.24 -0.40
C PRO A 681 5.30 -17.06 -1.23
N PHE A 682 4.45 -16.54 -2.13
CA PHE A 682 4.63 -15.28 -2.84
C PHE A 682 3.76 -14.23 -2.15
N ILE A 683 4.34 -13.29 -1.42
CA ILE A 683 3.58 -12.39 -0.55
C ILE A 683 3.49 -11.00 -1.17
N SER A 684 2.26 -10.52 -1.38
CA SER A 684 1.96 -9.13 -1.73
C SER A 684 1.02 -8.54 -0.69
N THR A 685 1.60 -7.81 0.27
CA THR A 685 0.85 -7.25 1.41
C THR A 685 1.29 -5.83 1.77
N ILE A 686 0.35 -5.03 2.28
CA ILE A 686 0.63 -3.75 2.97
C ILE A 686 0.49 -3.85 4.50
N PHE A 687 0.12 -5.01 5.03
CA PHE A 687 -0.14 -5.22 6.45
C PHE A 687 1.08 -5.78 7.17
N ARG A 688 1.20 -5.39 8.44
CA ARG A 688 2.08 -5.95 9.45
C ARG A 688 1.29 -6.82 10.41
N THR A 689 1.96 -7.84 10.90
CA THR A 689 1.53 -8.78 11.94
C THR A 689 2.66 -8.93 12.96
N TRP A 690 2.39 -9.56 14.11
CA TRP A 690 3.38 -9.76 15.18
C TRP A 690 4.66 -10.48 14.72
N TYR A 691 4.58 -11.30 13.66
CA TYR A 691 5.71 -12.05 13.11
C TYR A 691 6.39 -11.38 11.91
N SER A 692 5.93 -10.21 11.44
CA SER A 692 6.46 -9.58 10.23
C SER A 692 7.96 -9.29 10.34
N ASP A 693 8.42 -8.73 11.46
CA ASP A 693 9.84 -8.42 11.67
C ASP A 693 10.74 -9.67 11.84
N ARG A 694 10.13 -10.86 11.96
CA ARG A 694 10.81 -12.16 12.03
C ARG A 694 10.96 -12.82 10.66
N LEU A 695 10.35 -12.28 9.59
CA LEU A 695 10.41 -12.88 8.26
C LEU A 695 11.42 -12.16 7.35
N ILE A 696 12.30 -12.93 6.71
CA ILE A 696 13.31 -12.41 5.77
C ILE A 696 12.87 -12.68 4.33
N PRO A 697 12.68 -11.62 3.51
CA PRO A 697 12.32 -11.78 2.11
C PRO A 697 13.45 -12.45 1.31
N TRP A 698 13.09 -13.26 0.32
CA TRP A 698 13.98 -14.11 -0.48
C TRP A 698 14.66 -15.27 0.27
N LEU A 699 14.33 -15.46 1.56
CA LEU A 699 14.75 -16.62 2.35
C LEU A 699 13.54 -17.42 2.84
N HIS A 700 12.60 -16.78 3.52
CA HIS A 700 11.40 -17.44 4.05
C HIS A 700 10.23 -17.40 3.05
N PHE A 701 10.19 -16.39 2.18
CA PHE A 701 9.14 -16.17 1.19
C PHE A 701 9.66 -15.31 0.02
N VAL A 702 8.88 -15.23 -1.05
CA VAL A 702 9.16 -14.38 -2.22
C VAL A 702 8.33 -13.09 -2.15
N PRO A 703 8.95 -11.89 -2.04
CA PRO A 703 8.23 -10.62 -1.99
C PRO A 703 7.72 -10.19 -3.37
N ILE A 704 6.43 -9.86 -3.47
CA ILE A 704 5.79 -9.25 -4.65
C ILE A 704 5.24 -7.87 -4.27
N ASP A 705 5.53 -6.86 -5.08
CA ASP A 705 5.00 -5.50 -4.89
C ASP A 705 3.52 -5.45 -5.31
N MET A 706 2.73 -4.63 -4.61
CA MET A 706 1.31 -4.41 -4.89
C MET A 706 1.01 -3.89 -6.32
N ARG A 707 2.01 -3.32 -7.01
CA ARG A 707 1.92 -2.87 -8.41
C ARG A 707 2.27 -3.96 -9.42
N TYR A 708 2.67 -5.15 -8.96
CA TYR A 708 2.99 -6.34 -9.78
C TYR A 708 4.08 -6.17 -10.84
N GLN A 709 4.85 -5.09 -10.83
CA GLN A 709 5.87 -4.78 -11.84
C GLN A 709 6.95 -5.86 -11.98
N GLY A 710 7.18 -6.64 -10.92
CA GLY A 710 8.16 -7.73 -10.88
C GLY A 710 7.57 -9.14 -11.07
N LEU A 711 6.26 -9.31 -11.16
CA LEU A 711 5.62 -10.63 -11.06
C LEU A 711 6.11 -11.61 -12.14
N HIS A 712 6.05 -11.21 -13.41
CA HIS A 712 6.49 -12.05 -14.54
C HIS A 712 7.98 -12.41 -14.44
N THR A 713 8.83 -11.44 -14.08
CA THR A 713 10.28 -11.69 -13.89
C THR A 713 10.49 -12.72 -12.79
N THR A 714 9.84 -12.54 -11.64
CA THR A 714 10.04 -13.39 -10.46
C THR A 714 9.55 -14.82 -10.68
N LEU A 715 8.37 -15.02 -11.29
CA LEU A 715 7.85 -16.36 -11.51
C LEU A 715 8.59 -17.10 -12.65
N THR A 716 8.98 -16.39 -13.72
CA THR A 716 9.78 -17.00 -14.79
C THR A 716 11.20 -17.35 -14.35
N TYR A 717 11.77 -16.67 -13.36
CA TYR A 717 13.03 -17.08 -12.73
C TYR A 717 12.97 -18.53 -12.22
N PHE A 718 11.89 -18.90 -11.52
CA PHE A 718 11.75 -20.24 -10.97
C PHE A 718 11.31 -21.28 -12.00
N THR A 719 10.37 -20.92 -12.87
CA THR A 719 9.73 -21.86 -13.82
C THR A 719 10.43 -21.92 -15.19
N GLY A 720 11.28 -20.95 -15.50
CA GLY A 720 11.97 -20.84 -16.78
C GLY A 720 11.06 -20.43 -17.95
N THR A 721 11.68 -20.21 -19.10
CA THR A 721 11.02 -20.00 -20.40
C THR A 721 11.37 -21.07 -21.43
N GLN A 722 12.26 -22.01 -21.09
CA GLN A 722 12.64 -23.10 -21.97
C GLN A 722 11.43 -23.97 -22.34
N LYS A 723 11.28 -24.29 -23.63
CA LYS A 723 10.14 -25.08 -24.17
C LYS A 723 8.77 -24.39 -23.98
N LYS A 724 8.75 -23.07 -23.83
CA LYS A 724 7.51 -22.27 -23.80
C LYS A 724 7.42 -21.36 -25.03
N ALA A 725 6.45 -20.45 -25.06
CA ALA A 725 6.25 -19.51 -26.16
C ALA A 725 7.46 -18.59 -26.40
N TYR A 726 7.58 -18.13 -27.65
CA TYR A 726 8.57 -17.13 -28.06
C TYR A 726 8.27 -15.79 -27.38
N LEU A 727 9.31 -15.11 -26.93
CA LEU A 727 9.23 -13.75 -26.39
C LEU A 727 10.00 -12.80 -27.30
N ASN A 728 9.41 -11.67 -27.68
CA ASN A 728 10.00 -10.72 -28.62
C ASN A 728 10.50 -11.40 -29.92
N GLY A 729 9.77 -12.41 -30.40
CA GLY A 729 10.10 -13.17 -31.61
C GLY A 729 11.31 -14.11 -31.49
N ARG A 730 11.81 -14.41 -30.28
CA ARG A 730 12.93 -15.34 -30.06
C ARG A 730 12.68 -16.31 -28.91
N ASP A 731 13.29 -17.50 -29.01
CA ASP A 731 13.34 -18.42 -27.88
C ASP A 731 14.37 -17.87 -26.89
N THR A 732 13.92 -17.63 -25.67
CA THR A 732 14.80 -17.15 -24.61
C THR A 732 15.51 -18.30 -23.90
N GLY A 733 15.01 -19.54 -24.01
CA GLY A 733 15.69 -20.75 -23.54
C GLY A 733 16.09 -20.74 -22.07
N MET A 734 15.48 -19.88 -21.24
CA MET A 734 15.91 -19.69 -19.85
C MET A 734 15.48 -20.91 -19.03
N LYS A 735 16.45 -21.62 -18.46
CA LYS A 735 16.18 -22.73 -17.55
C LYS A 735 15.65 -22.19 -16.21
N GLY A 736 14.54 -22.75 -15.75
CA GLY A 736 13.98 -22.42 -14.44
C GLY A 736 14.85 -22.91 -13.28
N LEU A 737 14.94 -22.10 -12.23
CA LEU A 737 15.69 -22.40 -11.01
C LEU A 737 14.77 -22.90 -9.89
N ALA A 738 14.02 -23.97 -10.16
CA ALA A 738 13.09 -24.58 -9.20
C ALA A 738 13.74 -24.97 -7.86
N LYS A 739 15.04 -25.32 -7.85
CA LYS A 739 15.80 -25.64 -6.63
C LYS A 739 15.88 -24.47 -5.65
N ASP A 740 15.97 -23.25 -6.16
CA ASP A 740 15.98 -22.04 -5.34
C ASP A 740 14.60 -21.81 -4.69
N GLY A 741 13.53 -22.15 -5.42
CA GLY A 741 12.17 -22.17 -4.86
C GLY A 741 12.04 -23.21 -3.75
N ALA A 742 12.49 -24.45 -3.99
CA ALA A 742 12.50 -25.51 -2.98
C ALA A 742 13.28 -25.11 -1.73
N TRP A 743 14.43 -24.43 -1.90
CA TRP A 743 15.21 -23.88 -0.79
C TRP A 743 14.41 -22.86 0.03
N ILE A 744 13.76 -21.89 -0.63
CA ILE A 744 12.93 -20.88 0.06
C ILE A 744 11.79 -21.54 0.84
N ALA A 745 11.06 -22.47 0.22
CA ALA A 745 9.97 -23.20 0.89
C ALA A 745 10.48 -23.96 2.12
N GLN A 746 11.62 -24.66 2.00
CA GLN A 746 12.22 -25.40 3.10
C GLN A 746 12.67 -24.48 4.24
N GLN A 747 13.32 -23.35 3.93
CA GLN A 747 13.76 -22.39 4.95
C GLN A 747 12.57 -21.70 5.62
N GLY A 748 11.54 -21.32 4.87
CA GLY A 748 10.29 -20.79 5.39
C GLY A 748 9.62 -21.75 6.37
N ALA A 749 9.45 -23.02 5.98
CA ALA A 749 8.82 -24.04 6.83
C ALA A 749 9.65 -24.35 8.07
N LYS A 750 10.98 -24.46 7.92
CA LYS A 750 11.90 -24.64 9.05
C LYS A 750 11.78 -23.47 10.03
N TRP A 751 11.82 -22.24 9.53
CA TRP A 751 11.76 -21.04 10.37
C TRP A 751 10.40 -20.89 11.07
N ALA A 752 9.30 -21.16 10.38
CA ALA A 752 7.96 -21.12 10.97
C ALA A 752 7.83 -22.05 12.18
N ASN A 753 8.45 -23.25 12.11
CA ASN A 753 8.45 -24.20 13.21
C ASN A 753 9.41 -23.81 14.36
N GLN A 754 10.40 -22.97 14.10
CA GLN A 754 11.44 -22.59 15.08
C GLN A 754 11.17 -21.26 15.79
N ALA A 755 10.47 -20.32 15.14
CA ALA A 755 10.33 -18.94 15.63
C ALA A 755 8.90 -18.39 15.58
N LEU A 756 7.94 -19.15 15.02
CA LEU A 756 6.53 -18.78 14.86
C LEU A 756 5.57 -19.86 15.42
N GLY A 757 6.06 -20.68 16.37
CA GLY A 757 5.27 -21.72 17.03
C GLY A 757 4.41 -21.18 18.18
N GLU A 758 3.69 -22.06 18.86
CA GLU A 758 2.85 -21.68 20.02
C GLU A 758 3.69 -21.08 21.17
N LYS A 759 4.87 -21.64 21.45
CA LYS A 759 5.79 -21.06 22.44
C LYS A 759 6.23 -19.64 22.07
N ASP A 760 6.45 -19.35 20.79
CA ASP A 760 6.85 -18.02 20.34
C ASP A 760 5.71 -17.00 20.49
N LYS A 761 4.46 -17.41 20.22
CA LYS A 761 3.27 -16.61 20.48
C LYS A 761 3.15 -16.28 21.98
N GLU A 762 3.36 -17.28 22.84
CA GLU A 762 3.36 -17.12 24.30
C GLU A 762 4.42 -16.12 24.77
N VAL A 763 5.67 -16.28 24.32
CA VAL A 763 6.79 -15.38 24.67
C VAL A 763 6.54 -13.95 24.20
N TYR A 764 6.00 -13.79 22.98
CA TYR A 764 5.65 -12.47 22.45
C TYR A 764 4.53 -11.82 23.27
N LEU A 765 3.44 -12.55 23.52
CA LEU A 765 2.30 -12.04 24.26
C LEU A 765 2.67 -11.70 25.71
N PHE A 766 3.46 -12.56 26.38
CA PHE A 766 3.92 -12.28 27.73
C PHE A 766 4.82 -11.04 27.75
N ARG A 767 5.74 -10.90 26.80
CA ARG A 767 6.57 -9.69 26.72
C ARG A 767 5.73 -8.43 26.53
N LEU A 768 4.78 -8.48 25.61
CA LEU A 768 3.89 -7.36 25.31
C LEU A 768 3.10 -6.94 26.55
N LEU A 769 2.53 -7.90 27.28
CA LEU A 769 1.74 -7.62 28.48
C LEU A 769 2.58 -7.13 29.65
N LEU A 770 3.86 -7.49 29.75
CA LEU A 770 4.80 -6.89 30.71
C LEU A 770 5.10 -5.42 30.39
N GLU A 771 5.37 -5.11 29.12
CA GLU A 771 5.60 -3.72 28.70
C GLU A 771 4.32 -2.87 28.83
N TRP A 772 3.17 -3.43 28.46
CA TRP A 772 1.87 -2.77 28.64
C TRP A 772 1.56 -2.56 30.12
N GLY A 773 1.75 -3.59 30.95
CA GLY A 773 1.60 -3.54 32.40
C GLY A 773 2.47 -2.45 33.03
N ARG A 774 3.71 -2.26 32.54
CA ARG A 774 4.55 -1.13 32.93
C ARG A 774 3.94 0.20 32.49
N LEU A 775 3.49 0.35 31.26
CA LEU A 775 2.96 1.63 30.74
C LEU A 775 1.75 2.13 31.52
N VAL A 776 0.89 1.22 31.98
CA VAL A 776 -0.30 1.51 32.75
C VAL A 776 -0.04 1.59 34.26
N ASP A 777 1.20 1.40 34.74
CA ASP A 777 1.53 1.54 36.16
C ASP A 777 1.84 3.01 36.52
N ASP A 778 1.26 3.51 37.60
CA ASP A 778 1.51 4.89 38.08
C ASP A 778 2.99 5.16 38.41
N LYS A 779 3.77 4.11 38.72
CA LYS A 779 5.22 4.18 39.00
C LYS A 779 6.08 3.65 37.85
N ARG A 780 5.60 3.71 36.60
CA ARG A 780 6.28 3.17 35.40
C ARG A 780 7.75 3.58 35.22
N ASP A 781 8.16 4.71 35.76
CA ASP A 781 9.53 5.23 35.64
C ASP A 781 10.45 4.69 36.76
N GLU A 782 9.88 4.18 37.85
CA GLU A 782 10.61 3.65 39.01
C GLU A 782 10.63 2.11 39.04
N ILE A 783 9.56 1.46 38.56
CA ILE A 783 9.45 0.00 38.61
C ILE A 783 10.35 -0.68 37.58
N GLY A 784 10.84 -1.86 37.95
CA GLY A 784 11.61 -2.72 37.07
C GLY A 784 12.39 -3.79 37.82
N THR A 785 13.19 -4.53 37.06
CA THR A 785 14.17 -5.48 37.58
C THR A 785 15.54 -4.81 37.59
N SER A 786 16.13 -4.59 38.77
CA SER A 786 17.43 -3.93 38.93
C SER A 786 18.41 -4.82 39.69
N LYS A 787 19.70 -4.47 39.70
CA LYS A 787 20.72 -5.18 40.50
C LYS A 787 20.79 -4.59 41.90
N ASN A 788 20.73 -5.43 42.92
CA ASN A 788 20.99 -5.01 44.31
C ASN A 788 22.50 -4.81 44.57
N ASP A 789 22.86 -4.38 45.78
CA ASP A 789 24.27 -4.14 46.18
C ASP A 789 25.16 -5.40 46.11
N LYS A 790 24.54 -6.59 46.08
CA LYS A 790 25.22 -7.89 45.92
C LYS A 790 25.31 -8.35 44.46
N GLY A 791 24.79 -7.56 43.52
CA GLY A 791 24.76 -7.85 42.09
C GLY A 791 23.64 -8.81 41.65
N GLU A 792 22.73 -9.19 42.54
CA GLU A 792 21.58 -10.06 42.25
C GLU A 792 20.44 -9.25 41.63
N LEU A 793 19.73 -9.85 40.67
CA LEU A 793 18.58 -9.21 40.02
C LEU A 793 17.34 -9.31 40.92
N VAL A 794 16.77 -8.17 41.29
CA VAL A 794 15.58 -8.05 42.13
C VAL A 794 14.52 -7.26 41.37
N SER A 795 13.30 -7.82 41.28
CA SER A 795 12.15 -7.14 40.67
C SER A 795 11.36 -6.36 41.73
N SER A 796 11.07 -5.09 41.43
CA SER A 796 10.12 -4.30 42.22
C SER A 796 8.70 -4.89 42.08
N PRO A 797 7.85 -4.83 43.13
CA PRO A 797 6.45 -5.26 43.00
C PRO A 797 5.65 -4.29 42.12
N TRP A 798 4.62 -4.82 41.45
CA TRP A 798 3.60 -4.01 40.76
C TRP A 798 2.83 -3.12 41.75
N THR A 799 2.39 -1.95 41.30
CA THR A 799 1.54 -1.08 42.12
C THR A 799 0.14 -1.70 42.25
N LYS A 800 -0.31 -1.94 43.50
CA LYS A 800 -1.61 -2.58 43.79
C LYS A 800 -2.76 -1.56 43.80
N ASN A 801 -3.99 -2.05 43.59
CA ASN A 801 -5.23 -1.29 43.72
C ASN A 801 -5.30 -0.02 42.84
N GLN A 802 -4.72 -0.08 41.65
CA GLN A 802 -4.80 1.00 40.67
C GLN A 802 -6.23 1.08 40.10
N LYS A 803 -6.77 2.29 39.95
CA LYS A 803 -8.13 2.50 39.44
C LYS A 803 -8.19 2.25 37.93
N TRP A 804 -9.12 1.40 37.51
CA TRP A 804 -9.47 1.10 36.12
C TRP A 804 -10.83 1.67 35.77
#